data_AF-A0A8J5GM80-F1
#
_entry.id   AF-A0A8J5GM80-F1
#
_cell.length_a   1.000
_cell.length_b   1.000
_cell.length_c   1.000
_cell.angle_alpha   90.00
_cell.angle_beta   90.00
_cell.angle_gamma   90.00
#
_symmetry.space_group_name_H-M   'P 1'
#
loop_
_entity.id
_entity.type
_entity.pdbx_description
1 polymer ?
#
loop_
_entity_poly.entity_id
_entity_poly.type
_entity_poly.pdbx_seq_one_letter_code
_entity_poly.pdbx_strand_id
1 'polypeptide(L)'
;MACSGQLNYFAGFFLLSLFLVLRLPISLPAYLGNYCPTDSNFTSAGAYQSNLDLLLPSLASEAIATGYHNATTGRTPDQPHGLALCRGDASSAVCRTCLNTSVHDVRQRCPLGKSSTIWYDDCLLRYSDRSFFSEVDASFPLYQYNGYNASDPAAFHRVLTDLVGVLVEEASGNASSLFAAGWASVPVANASDVYGLVQCTRDLSTDDCGRCLRDAVANLSSCCYGQLGMKIYGQSCYFRYENYPFFELSSGSAVLLSPPPAASPPSAPPSTSTETGTNRGVPCVPFLYILKRQWMTGQIVNCFSPSNDNLQIIKTYTSSNCDIEFFFREQEQLMENNRYSFHFSTIFPPRLFLAVVEVQCQTKRLPTPQTESTENLFREWKPNLSGLNGNEVLQERDGSRPTSFDFATVAAATSNFSDSNKLGKGGFGYVYQGSLPGGQEVAVKRLSTNSHQGLQEFETEVMVIAKLQHRNLVRLLGYCIQGEEKILIYEYMPNKSLEAILFDPEKKALLDWPTRFDIIGGIIRGLIYLHRDSVSRIAHRDLKPNNILLDKDMNPKISDFGFARIFMDEQNQGNTRKPAGTLGYMSPEYTIKGLFSDKSDVYSFGIIVLELVTGKRSNSFHELEDTPTLAGYAWSVWREGKADDLVDASIRGTPSCSMNQVLRCIHIALLCVQDRAVDRPDMPAVDRMMANDCDIAQTPKKPTFTLEPPAQPETRNEMTVTSLQGR
;
A
#
# COMPACT_ATOMS: atom_id res chain seq x y z
N MET A 1 -48.34 44.23 -9.45
CA MET A 1 -46.95 44.36 -8.95
C MET A 1 -46.73 43.33 -7.86
N ALA A 2 -46.37 42.09 -8.22
CA ALA A 2 -45.99 41.05 -7.27
C ALA A 2 -45.32 39.89 -8.03
N CYS A 3 -44.17 40.15 -8.65
CA CYS A 3 -43.32 39.11 -9.25
C CYS A 3 -41.86 39.57 -9.31
N SER A 4 -41.32 40.10 -8.21
CA SER A 4 -39.88 40.44 -8.11
C SER A 4 -39.24 40.05 -6.77
N GLY A 5 -39.99 39.46 -5.84
CA GLY A 5 -39.51 39.14 -4.48
C GLY A 5 -38.96 37.72 -4.27
N GLN A 6 -39.17 36.78 -5.20
CA GLN A 6 -38.79 35.36 -5.00
C GLN A 6 -37.44 34.96 -5.62
N LEU A 7 -36.87 35.76 -6.52
CA LEU A 7 -35.57 35.43 -7.13
C LEU A 7 -34.36 35.68 -6.21
N ASN A 8 -34.47 36.59 -5.24
CA ASN A 8 -33.35 36.92 -4.34
C ASN A 8 -33.18 35.93 -3.18
N TYR A 9 -34.22 35.19 -2.79
CA TYR A 9 -34.11 34.17 -1.74
C TYR A 9 -33.48 32.86 -2.26
N PHE A 10 -33.76 32.49 -3.52
CA PHE A 10 -33.14 31.32 -4.15
C PHE A 10 -31.65 31.52 -4.44
N ALA A 11 -31.23 32.73 -4.85
CA ALA A 11 -29.82 33.04 -5.07
C ALA A 11 -28.99 33.04 -3.77
N GLY A 12 -29.57 33.51 -2.65
CA GLY A 12 -28.91 33.49 -1.35
C GLY A 12 -28.72 32.07 -0.77
N PHE A 13 -29.71 31.20 -0.97
CA PHE A 13 -29.62 29.79 -0.53
C PHE A 13 -28.65 28.97 -1.38
N PHE A 14 -28.60 29.22 -2.69
CA PHE A 14 -27.64 28.57 -3.60
C PHE A 14 -26.20 28.99 -3.31
N LEU A 15 -25.97 30.25 -2.93
CA LEU A 15 -24.62 30.72 -2.56
C LEU A 15 -24.19 30.17 -1.20
N LEU A 16 -25.09 30.05 -0.22
CA LEU A 16 -24.76 29.43 1.09
C LEU A 16 -24.54 27.91 0.99
N SER A 17 -25.29 27.20 0.13
CA SER A 17 -25.06 25.77 -0.11
C SER A 17 -23.80 25.51 -0.94
N LEU A 18 -23.46 26.39 -1.90
CA LEU A 18 -22.20 26.32 -2.64
C LEU A 18 -20.98 26.58 -1.73
N PHE A 19 -21.11 27.44 -0.72
CA PHE A 19 -20.07 27.65 0.31
C PHE A 19 -19.95 26.49 1.31
N LEU A 20 -21.00 25.69 1.50
CA LEU A 20 -20.97 24.47 2.31
C LEU A 20 -20.41 23.25 1.56
N VAL A 21 -20.50 23.23 0.23
CA VAL A 21 -19.96 22.17 -0.65
C VAL A 21 -18.51 22.43 -1.08
N LEU A 22 -17.97 23.64 -0.86
CA LEU A 22 -16.57 23.99 -1.12
C LEU A 22 -15.64 23.87 0.09
N ARG A 23 -16.08 23.29 1.22
CA ARG A 23 -15.11 22.76 2.17
C ARG A 23 -14.57 21.46 1.59
N LEU A 24 -13.48 21.57 0.82
CA LEU A 24 -12.58 20.46 0.55
C LEU A 24 -12.46 19.66 1.86
N PRO A 25 -12.71 18.34 1.87
CA PRO A 25 -12.44 17.55 3.04
C PRO A 25 -10.95 17.77 3.34
N ILE A 26 -10.65 18.46 4.45
CA ILE A 26 -9.28 18.56 4.93
C ILE A 26 -8.92 17.11 5.23
N SER A 27 -8.13 16.52 4.34
CA SER A 27 -7.64 15.16 4.52
C SER A 27 -6.97 15.09 5.89
N LEU A 28 -7.27 14.03 6.64
CA LEU A 28 -6.62 13.82 7.93
C LEU A 28 -5.10 13.77 7.69
N PRO A 29 -4.28 14.40 8.55
CA PRO A 29 -2.84 14.42 8.38
C PRO A 29 -2.29 12.99 8.23
N ALA A 30 -1.53 12.75 7.16
CA ALA A 30 -1.00 11.42 6.88
C ALA A 30 0.22 11.12 7.75
N TYR A 31 0.03 10.30 8.79
CA TYR A 31 1.09 9.84 9.69
C TYR A 31 2.15 9.02 8.95
N LEU A 32 3.43 9.31 9.18
CA LEU A 32 4.56 8.62 8.55
C LEU A 32 5.33 7.73 9.51
N GLY A 33 5.55 8.20 10.74
CA GLY A 33 6.32 7.48 11.75
C GLY A 33 6.67 8.35 12.94
N ASN A 34 7.24 7.74 13.97
CA ASN A 34 7.81 8.43 15.12
C ASN A 34 9.09 7.73 15.58
N TYR A 35 9.97 8.49 16.19
CA TYR A 35 11.18 8.02 16.84
C TYR A 35 11.12 8.45 18.31
N CYS A 36 11.28 7.49 19.21
CA CYS A 36 11.20 7.66 20.66
C CYS A 36 12.34 6.83 21.28
N PRO A 37 13.54 7.44 21.48
CA PRO A 37 14.66 6.76 22.11
C PRO A 37 14.31 6.26 23.51
N THR A 38 14.76 5.07 23.87
CA THR A 38 14.55 4.49 25.20
C THR A 38 15.54 4.96 26.26
N ASP A 39 16.44 5.87 25.89
CA ASP A 39 17.64 6.18 26.65
C ASP A 39 17.36 7.01 27.92
N SER A 40 16.17 7.64 28.00
CA SER A 40 15.74 8.33 29.21
C SER A 40 14.22 8.57 29.26
N ASN A 41 13.62 8.25 30.41
CA ASN A 41 12.22 8.52 30.71
C ASN A 41 12.10 9.57 31.82
N PHE A 42 11.06 10.39 31.78
CA PHE A 42 10.69 11.29 32.88
C PHE A 42 9.64 10.63 33.78
N THR A 43 9.53 11.10 35.03
CA THR A 43 8.52 10.62 35.98
C THR A 43 7.16 11.23 35.67
N SER A 44 6.11 10.40 35.65
CA SER A 44 4.72 10.88 35.52
C SER A 44 4.40 11.92 36.60
N ALA A 45 3.73 13.01 36.21
CA ALA A 45 3.43 14.18 37.05
C ALA A 45 4.66 14.94 37.59
N GLY A 46 5.83 14.80 36.95
CA GLY A 46 7.04 15.59 37.27
C GLY A 46 7.10 16.94 36.56
N ALA A 47 8.06 17.79 36.97
CA ALA A 47 8.24 19.13 36.40
C ALA A 47 8.50 19.12 34.88
N TYR A 48 9.26 18.14 34.37
CA TYR A 48 9.50 17.98 32.94
C TYR A 48 8.21 17.75 32.15
N GLN A 49 7.29 16.92 32.68
CA GLN A 49 5.99 16.67 32.06
C GLN A 49 5.18 17.96 31.98
N SER A 50 5.07 18.71 33.08
CA SER A 50 4.32 19.96 33.10
C SER A 50 4.90 21.00 32.14
N ASN A 51 6.23 21.08 32.03
CA ASN A 51 6.88 21.98 31.07
C ASN A 51 6.65 21.52 29.63
N LEU A 52 6.62 20.22 29.36
CA LEU A 52 6.36 19.66 28.03
C LEU A 52 4.90 19.88 27.60
N ASP A 53 3.95 19.71 28.52
CA ASP A 53 2.52 19.94 28.27
C ASP A 53 2.23 21.43 27.97
N LEU A 54 3.09 22.35 28.42
CA LEU A 54 3.07 23.77 28.03
C LEU A 54 3.79 24.04 26.70
N LEU A 55 4.93 23.38 26.46
CA LEU A 55 5.77 23.59 25.28
C LEU A 55 5.05 23.18 23.98
N LEU A 56 4.47 21.98 23.92
CA LEU A 56 3.99 21.42 22.66
C LEU A 56 2.84 22.22 22.01
N PRO A 57 1.78 22.65 22.75
CA PRO A 57 0.75 23.50 22.17
C PRO A 57 1.29 24.88 21.75
N SER A 58 2.24 25.43 22.50
CA SER A 58 2.89 26.71 22.16
C SER A 58 3.66 26.61 20.85
N LEU A 59 4.43 25.53 20.66
CA LEU A 59 5.15 25.28 19.41
C LEU A 59 4.21 25.21 18.22
N ALA A 60 3.12 24.45 18.34
CA ALA A 60 2.13 24.33 17.28
C ALA A 60 1.48 25.69 16.94
N SER A 61 1.06 26.45 17.96
CA SER A 61 0.39 27.74 17.78
C SER A 61 1.26 28.74 17.01
N GLU A 62 2.52 28.87 17.40
CA GLU A 62 3.45 29.84 16.80
C GLU A 62 3.88 29.40 15.39
N ALA A 63 4.14 28.10 15.18
CA ALA A 63 4.57 27.58 13.88
C ALA A 63 3.48 27.65 12.79
N ILE A 64 2.19 27.72 13.16
CA ILE A 64 1.09 27.84 12.18
C ILE A 64 1.18 29.11 11.33
N ALA A 65 1.68 30.20 11.90
CA ALA A 65 1.76 31.49 11.22
C ALA A 65 3.00 31.60 10.32
N THR A 66 4.12 31.05 10.76
CA THR A 66 5.45 31.23 10.14
C THR A 66 5.95 30.00 9.40
N GLY A 67 5.28 28.86 9.55
CA GLY A 67 5.70 27.54 9.09
C GLY A 67 6.77 26.88 9.97
N TYR A 68 7.28 27.57 11.00
CA TYR A 68 8.31 27.05 11.89
C TYR A 68 8.39 27.80 13.21
N HIS A 69 8.57 27.07 14.31
CA HIS A 69 8.90 27.67 15.60
C HIS A 69 9.74 26.70 16.44
N ASN A 70 10.72 27.23 17.16
CA ASN A 70 11.43 26.52 18.22
C ASN A 70 11.28 27.28 19.54
N ALA A 71 11.19 26.53 20.63
CA ALA A 71 10.99 27.09 21.94
C ALA A 71 11.54 26.18 23.03
N THR A 72 11.64 26.73 24.22
CA THR A 72 12.15 26.06 25.40
C THR A 72 11.32 26.51 26.59
N THR A 73 10.88 25.57 27.43
CA THR A 73 9.92 25.86 28.51
C THR A 73 10.42 25.33 29.85
N GLY A 74 10.28 26.12 30.92
CA GLY A 74 10.68 25.72 32.27
C GLY A 74 12.10 26.15 32.65
N ARG A 75 12.64 25.55 33.70
CA ARG A 75 13.99 25.82 34.25
C ARG A 75 14.78 24.52 34.35
N THR A 76 16.11 24.64 34.38
CA THR A 76 16.99 23.48 34.58
C THR A 76 16.73 22.80 35.93
N PRO A 77 16.79 21.46 36.01
CA PRO A 77 17.16 20.50 34.96
C PRO A 77 15.98 19.98 34.10
N ASP A 78 14.75 20.43 34.34
CA ASP A 78 13.52 19.86 33.77
C ASP A 78 13.00 20.64 32.54
N GLN A 79 13.91 21.18 31.74
CA GLN A 79 13.58 22.05 30.62
C GLN A 79 13.52 21.26 29.30
N PRO A 80 12.34 21.03 28.70
CA PRO A 80 12.22 20.52 27.34
C PRO A 80 12.57 21.61 26.31
N HIS A 81 13.28 21.17 25.27
CA HIS A 81 13.54 21.92 24.05
C HIS A 81 12.74 21.29 22.92
N GLY A 82 12.10 22.09 22.06
CA GLY A 82 11.33 21.54 20.95
C GLY A 82 11.24 22.48 19.76
N LEU A 83 10.91 21.89 18.61
CA LEU A 83 10.59 22.62 17.39
C LEU A 83 9.40 21.98 16.67
N ALA A 84 8.67 22.81 15.94
CA ALA A 84 7.60 22.44 15.03
C ALA A 84 7.90 23.03 13.64
N LEU A 85 7.74 22.23 12.60
CA LEU A 85 8.02 22.60 11.22
C LEU A 85 6.87 22.13 10.32
N CYS A 86 6.35 23.01 9.48
CA CYS A 86 5.42 22.66 8.41
C CYS A 86 6.16 22.48 7.09
N ARG A 87 5.61 21.65 6.21
CA ARG A 87 6.14 21.49 4.86
C ARG A 87 6.10 22.82 4.12
N GLY A 88 7.13 23.14 3.35
CA GLY A 88 7.30 24.48 2.75
C GLY A 88 6.17 24.95 1.83
N ASP A 89 5.43 24.03 1.21
CA ASP A 89 4.26 24.28 0.35
C ASP A 89 2.91 24.15 1.08
N ALA A 90 2.89 23.80 2.37
CA ALA A 90 1.65 23.58 3.10
C ALA A 90 0.97 24.92 3.48
N SER A 91 -0.31 25.05 3.16
CA SER A 91 -1.11 26.19 3.63
C SER A 91 -1.21 26.23 5.16
N SER A 92 -1.45 27.40 5.75
CA SER A 92 -1.63 27.55 7.20
C SER A 92 -2.76 26.67 7.77
N ALA A 93 -3.77 26.32 6.96
CA ALA A 93 -4.85 25.42 7.36
C ALA A 93 -4.39 23.95 7.45
N VAL A 94 -3.58 23.49 6.47
CA VAL A 94 -2.98 22.15 6.47
C VAL A 94 -1.97 22.04 7.60
N CYS A 95 -1.08 23.02 7.71
CA CYS A 95 -0.09 23.15 8.79
C CYS A 95 -0.73 23.08 10.18
N ARG A 96 -1.82 23.84 10.41
CA ARG A 96 -2.60 23.81 11.67
C ARG A 96 -3.14 22.43 11.99
N THR A 97 -3.77 21.78 11.02
CA THR A 97 -4.36 20.46 11.22
C THR A 97 -3.27 19.44 11.56
N CYS A 98 -2.14 19.50 10.85
CA CYS A 98 -1.01 18.60 11.05
C CYS A 98 -0.33 18.78 12.41
N LEU A 99 0.01 20.01 12.80
CA LEU A 99 0.70 20.28 14.07
C LEU A 99 -0.18 20.01 15.29
N ASN A 100 -1.47 20.39 15.25
CA ASN A 100 -2.39 20.09 16.35
C ASN A 100 -2.54 18.58 16.58
N THR A 101 -2.60 17.81 15.48
CA THR A 101 -2.63 16.33 15.55
C THR A 101 -1.32 15.79 16.10
N SER A 102 -0.18 16.34 15.66
CA SER A 102 1.15 15.92 16.11
C SER A 102 1.37 16.13 17.61
N VAL A 103 0.88 17.24 18.18
CA VAL A 103 0.96 17.53 19.62
C VAL A 103 0.23 16.47 20.44
N HIS A 104 -0.93 16.01 19.99
CA HIS A 104 -1.68 14.96 20.66
C HIS A 104 -1.01 13.60 20.51
N ASP A 105 -0.63 13.23 19.29
CA ASP A 105 -0.12 11.90 18.97
C ASP A 105 1.26 11.62 19.56
N VAL A 106 2.13 12.63 19.63
CA VAL A 106 3.49 12.44 20.18
C VAL A 106 3.43 12.02 21.65
N ARG A 107 2.41 12.46 22.40
CA ARG A 107 2.19 12.07 23.80
C ARG A 107 1.62 10.67 23.93
N GLN A 108 0.80 10.23 22.98
CA GLN A 108 0.27 8.87 22.99
C GLN A 108 1.32 7.84 22.59
N ARG A 109 2.20 8.18 21.64
CA ARG A 109 3.19 7.28 21.06
C ARG A 109 4.49 7.23 21.86
N CYS A 110 4.83 8.30 22.57
CA CYS A 110 6.01 8.39 23.43
C CYS A 110 5.59 8.97 24.80
N PRO A 111 4.85 8.20 25.63
CA PRO A 111 4.16 8.73 26.81
C PRO A 111 5.10 9.19 27.92
N LEU A 112 6.26 8.53 28.08
CA LEU A 112 7.21 8.81 29.16
C LEU A 112 8.61 9.20 28.66
N GLY A 113 8.85 9.21 27.34
CA GLY A 113 10.16 9.50 26.78
C GLY A 113 10.54 10.97 26.92
N LYS A 114 11.80 11.25 27.26
CA LYS A 114 12.32 12.63 27.30
C LYS A 114 12.69 13.19 25.94
N SER A 115 12.68 12.37 24.89
CA SER A 115 12.87 12.84 23.52
C SER A 115 11.95 12.10 22.58
N SER A 116 11.40 12.81 21.59
CA SER A 116 10.68 12.19 20.50
C SER A 116 10.68 13.08 19.26
N THR A 117 10.65 12.45 18.09
CA THR A 117 10.31 13.10 16.83
C THR A 117 9.12 12.37 16.21
N ILE A 118 8.14 13.11 15.70
CA ILE A 118 7.00 12.58 14.95
C ILE A 118 6.94 13.23 13.57
N TRP A 119 6.76 12.41 12.54
CA TRP A 119 6.67 12.85 11.15
C TRP A 119 5.28 12.58 10.59
N TYR A 120 4.74 13.62 9.97
CA TYR A 120 3.56 13.59 9.12
C TYR A 120 3.95 14.07 7.72
N ASP A 121 3.12 13.80 6.71
CA ASP A 121 3.42 14.18 5.33
C ASP A 121 3.54 15.71 5.16
N ASP A 122 2.87 16.49 6.01
CA ASP A 122 2.80 17.95 5.94
C ASP A 122 3.50 18.69 7.10
N CYS A 123 4.02 17.98 8.11
CA CYS A 123 4.71 18.60 9.25
C CYS A 123 5.59 17.63 10.06
N LEU A 124 6.48 18.21 10.86
CA LEU A 124 7.38 17.54 11.80
C LEU A 124 7.29 18.23 13.17
N LEU A 125 7.27 17.44 14.25
CA LEU A 125 7.34 17.92 15.63
C LEU A 125 8.41 17.12 16.38
N ARG A 126 9.36 17.83 17.00
CA ARG A 126 10.48 17.24 17.76
C ARG A 126 10.60 17.88 19.14
N TYR A 127 10.86 17.07 20.16
CA TYR A 127 11.29 17.55 21.47
C TYR A 127 12.39 16.68 22.08
N SER A 128 13.14 17.25 23.02
CA SER A 128 14.22 16.58 23.76
C SER A 128 14.46 17.27 25.10
N ASP A 129 15.10 16.57 26.04
CA ASP A 129 15.63 17.14 27.29
C ASP A 129 17.01 17.79 27.12
N ARG A 130 17.62 17.65 25.94
CA ARG A 130 18.83 18.35 25.53
C ARG A 130 18.51 19.33 24.42
N SER A 131 19.16 20.48 24.42
CA SER A 131 19.08 21.37 23.26
C SER A 131 19.72 20.68 22.06
N PHE A 132 19.06 20.78 20.91
CA PHE A 132 19.51 20.27 19.61
C PHE A 132 19.42 21.37 18.53
N PHE A 133 19.24 22.62 18.95
CA PHE A 133 19.07 23.73 18.02
C PHE A 133 20.38 24.04 17.31
N SER A 134 20.29 24.23 16.00
CA SER A 134 21.47 24.51 15.16
C SER A 134 22.52 23.40 15.19
N GLU A 135 22.15 22.19 15.59
CA GLU A 135 22.98 20.99 15.55
C GLU A 135 22.45 20.03 14.48
N VAL A 136 23.33 19.56 13.59
CA VAL A 136 22.95 18.61 12.54
C VAL A 136 22.86 17.21 13.11
N ASP A 137 21.68 16.61 13.02
CA ASP A 137 21.45 15.20 13.28
C ASP A 137 21.53 14.42 11.95
N ALA A 138 22.63 13.70 11.76
CA ALA A 138 22.87 12.87 10.58
C ALA A 138 22.21 11.47 10.67
N SER A 139 21.30 11.26 11.63
CA SER A 139 20.52 10.03 11.73
C SER A 139 19.22 10.13 10.94
N PHE A 140 18.91 9.05 10.22
CA PHE A 140 17.67 8.91 9.45
C PHE A 140 16.92 7.68 9.98
N PRO A 141 16.19 7.79 11.09
CA PRO A 141 15.53 6.64 11.70
C PRO A 141 14.36 6.07 10.88
N LEU A 142 13.89 6.81 9.86
CA LEU A 142 12.74 6.41 9.05
C LEU A 142 13.13 6.36 7.56
N TYR A 143 13.15 5.14 7.02
CA TYR A 143 13.30 4.84 5.61
C TYR A 143 12.05 4.12 5.09
N GLN A 144 11.47 4.59 4.00
CA GLN A 144 10.36 3.94 3.30
C GLN A 144 10.65 3.98 1.81
N TYR A 145 10.60 2.84 1.13
CA TYR A 145 10.69 2.76 -0.33
C TYR A 145 9.51 1.98 -0.87
N ASN A 146 9.07 2.32 -2.07
CA ASN A 146 8.14 1.47 -2.79
C ASN A 146 8.91 0.29 -3.39
N GLY A 147 8.29 -0.89 -3.49
CA GLY A 147 8.95 -2.08 -4.06
C GLY A 147 8.87 -2.16 -5.58
N TYR A 148 8.64 -1.04 -6.26
CA TYR A 148 8.38 -1.00 -7.70
C TYR A 148 9.58 -0.41 -8.43
N ASN A 149 10.11 -1.15 -9.40
CA ASN A 149 11.25 -0.71 -10.20
C ASN A 149 10.81 0.10 -11.41
N ALA A 150 11.61 1.09 -11.78
CA ALA A 150 11.51 1.82 -13.03
C ALA A 150 11.81 0.91 -14.22
N SER A 151 11.13 1.15 -15.35
CA SER A 151 11.31 0.38 -16.59
C SER A 151 12.74 0.46 -17.13
N ASP A 152 13.37 1.62 -17.01
CA ASP A 152 14.80 1.83 -17.24
C ASP A 152 15.43 2.39 -15.95
N PRO A 153 15.95 1.51 -15.07
CA PRO A 153 16.59 1.91 -13.82
C PRO A 153 17.73 2.90 -14.01
N ALA A 154 18.49 2.80 -15.11
CA ALA A 154 19.65 3.65 -15.35
C ALA A 154 19.25 5.05 -15.80
N ALA A 155 18.30 5.17 -16.72
CA ALA A 155 17.77 6.47 -17.13
C ALA A 155 17.04 7.17 -15.97
N PHE A 156 16.20 6.43 -15.24
CA PHE A 156 15.50 6.95 -14.07
C PHE A 156 16.45 7.43 -12.99
N HIS A 157 17.46 6.61 -12.64
CA HIS A 157 18.43 6.95 -11.59
C HIS A 157 19.26 8.20 -11.93
N ARG A 158 19.63 8.38 -13.20
CA ARG A 158 20.31 9.61 -13.65
C ARG A 158 19.43 10.85 -13.44
N VAL A 159 18.19 10.80 -13.94
CA VAL A 159 17.22 11.90 -13.82
C VAL A 159 16.92 12.22 -12.36
N LEU A 160 16.78 11.19 -11.51
CA LEU A 160 16.59 11.34 -10.08
C LEU A 160 17.80 12.02 -9.42
N THR A 161 19.02 11.56 -9.70
CA THR A 161 20.23 12.11 -9.10
C THR A 161 20.41 13.58 -9.49
N ASP A 162 20.17 13.93 -10.76
CA ASP A 162 20.27 15.30 -11.24
C ASP A 162 19.18 16.20 -10.63
N LEU A 163 17.93 15.75 -10.62
CA LEU A 163 16.81 16.47 -10.00
C LEU A 163 17.10 16.75 -8.53
N VAL A 164 17.51 15.73 -7.78
CA VAL A 164 17.80 15.86 -6.35
C VAL A 164 18.99 16.78 -6.11
N GLY A 165 20.04 16.70 -6.93
CA GLY A 165 21.16 17.64 -6.87
C GLY A 165 20.71 19.10 -6.98
N VAL A 166 19.85 19.42 -7.94
CA VAL A 166 19.28 20.77 -8.10
C VAL A 166 18.47 21.18 -6.87
N LEU A 167 17.60 20.30 -6.38
CA LEU A 167 16.76 20.60 -5.21
C LEU A 167 17.59 20.84 -3.93
N VAL A 168 18.69 20.10 -3.74
CA VAL A 168 19.60 20.30 -2.61
C VAL A 168 20.27 21.67 -2.67
N GLU A 169 20.75 22.09 -3.83
CA GLU A 169 21.36 23.42 -4.01
C GLU A 169 20.33 24.55 -3.84
N GLU A 170 19.10 24.37 -4.32
CA GLU A 170 18.03 25.36 -4.16
C GLU A 170 17.59 25.52 -2.70
N ALA A 171 17.38 24.40 -1.99
CA ALA A 171 16.99 24.43 -0.59
C ALA A 171 18.10 24.99 0.31
N SER A 172 19.36 24.60 0.06
CA SER A 172 20.50 25.13 0.82
C SER A 172 20.85 26.58 0.44
N GLY A 173 20.51 27.05 -0.75
CA GLY A 173 20.68 28.44 -1.16
C GLY A 173 19.63 29.41 -0.58
N ASN A 174 18.48 28.90 -0.13
CA ASN A 174 17.37 29.72 0.37
C ASN A 174 17.22 29.64 1.90
N ALA A 175 17.91 30.53 2.61
CA ALA A 175 17.87 30.62 4.07
C ALA A 175 16.47 30.87 4.67
N SER A 176 15.50 31.34 3.87
CA SER A 176 14.17 31.67 4.38
C SER A 176 13.26 30.45 4.54
N SER A 177 13.32 29.47 3.63
CA SER A 177 12.45 28.28 3.64
C SER A 177 13.21 26.98 3.93
N LEU A 178 14.49 26.89 3.54
CA LEU A 178 15.29 25.65 3.51
C LEU A 178 14.52 24.47 2.89
N PHE A 179 13.78 24.76 1.83
CA PHE A 179 12.83 23.88 1.17
C PHE A 179 12.93 24.04 -0.34
N ALA A 180 12.90 22.94 -1.06
CA ALA A 180 12.75 22.92 -2.51
C ALA A 180 11.93 21.71 -2.95
N ALA A 181 11.11 21.90 -3.99
CA ALA A 181 10.34 20.86 -4.63
C ALA A 181 10.40 21.06 -6.15
N GLY A 182 10.32 19.97 -6.91
CA GLY A 182 10.42 20.04 -8.36
C GLY A 182 10.21 18.69 -9.01
N TRP A 183 10.20 18.69 -10.34
CA TRP A 183 10.01 17.47 -11.11
C TRP A 183 10.81 17.46 -12.40
N ALA A 184 11.09 16.27 -12.91
CA ALA A 184 11.81 16.07 -14.17
C ALA A 184 11.27 14.85 -14.92
N SER A 185 11.18 14.98 -16.25
CA SER A 185 10.76 13.88 -17.12
C SER A 185 11.92 12.97 -17.50
N VAL A 186 11.67 11.66 -17.51
CA VAL A 186 12.65 10.69 -17.97
C VAL A 186 12.59 10.61 -19.51
N PRO A 187 13.72 10.77 -20.23
CA PRO A 187 13.75 10.85 -21.70
C PRO A 187 13.62 9.47 -22.36
N VAL A 188 12.60 8.71 -21.96
CA VAL A 188 12.25 7.38 -22.46
C VAL A 188 10.74 7.38 -22.71
N ALA A 189 10.31 6.85 -23.85
CA ALA A 189 8.89 6.77 -24.17
C ALA A 189 8.14 5.98 -23.07
N ASN A 190 7.04 6.54 -22.57
CA ASN A 190 6.19 5.96 -21.52
C ASN A 190 6.84 5.81 -20.13
N ALA A 191 7.97 6.48 -19.85
CA ALA A 191 8.51 6.54 -18.49
C ALA A 191 7.75 7.56 -17.63
N SER A 192 7.57 7.25 -16.34
CA SER A 192 6.95 8.17 -15.38
C SER A 192 7.89 9.33 -15.06
N ASP A 193 7.31 10.53 -14.86
CA ASP A 193 8.04 11.68 -14.33
C ASP A 193 8.49 11.43 -12.90
N VAL A 194 9.60 12.06 -12.51
CA VAL A 194 10.15 12.01 -11.16
C VAL A 194 9.77 13.30 -10.44
N TYR A 195 9.07 13.19 -9.31
CA TYR A 195 8.74 14.30 -8.43
C TYR A 195 9.59 14.20 -7.17
N GLY A 196 10.31 15.26 -6.82
CA GLY A 196 11.24 15.30 -5.69
C GLY A 196 11.00 16.49 -4.77
N LEU A 197 11.31 16.31 -3.50
CA LEU A 197 11.23 17.35 -2.47
C LEU A 197 12.29 17.11 -1.39
N VAL A 198 12.92 18.19 -0.95
CA VAL A 198 13.87 18.22 0.17
C VAL A 198 13.52 19.35 1.12
N GLN A 199 13.78 19.14 2.42
CA GLN A 199 13.56 20.17 3.43
C GLN A 199 14.47 19.99 4.65
N CYS A 200 14.94 21.10 5.22
CA CYS A 200 15.64 21.15 6.50
C CYS A 200 14.83 21.87 7.57
N THR A 201 15.16 21.65 8.84
CA THR A 201 14.67 22.48 9.94
C THR A 201 15.31 23.87 9.88
N ARG A 202 14.53 24.92 10.20
CA ARG A 202 14.92 26.32 9.97
C ARG A 202 15.85 26.91 11.04
N ASP A 203 16.28 26.11 12.00
CA ASP A 203 17.38 26.43 12.93
C ASP A 203 18.78 26.14 12.36
N LEU A 204 18.87 25.43 11.23
CA LEU A 204 20.16 25.11 10.60
C LEU A 204 20.67 26.27 9.74
N SER A 205 22.00 26.34 9.60
CA SER A 205 22.63 27.15 8.56
C SER A 205 22.41 26.56 7.17
N THR A 206 22.62 27.36 6.12
CA THR A 206 22.58 26.90 4.72
C THR A 206 23.58 25.77 4.45
N ASP A 207 24.78 25.87 5.02
CA ASP A 207 25.84 24.87 4.87
C ASP A 207 25.48 23.57 5.59
N ASP A 208 24.91 23.66 6.79
CA ASP A 208 24.42 22.52 7.57
C ASP A 208 23.26 21.80 6.88
N CYS A 209 22.31 22.57 6.33
CA CYS A 209 21.22 22.04 5.54
C CYS A 209 21.75 21.28 4.31
N GLY A 210 22.68 21.87 3.57
CA GLY A 210 23.31 21.22 2.41
C GLY A 210 24.05 19.94 2.78
N ARG A 211 24.78 19.93 3.90
CA ARG A 211 25.45 18.71 4.41
C ARG A 211 24.44 17.62 4.76
N CYS A 212 23.42 17.94 5.55
CA CYS A 212 22.39 16.99 5.95
C CYS A 212 21.67 16.37 4.74
N LEU A 213 21.27 17.20 3.77
CA LEU A 213 20.57 16.72 2.57
C LEU A 213 21.46 15.85 1.68
N ARG A 214 22.76 16.18 1.54
CA ARG A 214 23.71 15.33 0.81
C ARG A 214 23.87 13.97 1.47
N ASP A 215 23.94 13.92 2.80
CA ASP A 215 24.01 12.67 3.54
C ASP A 215 22.72 11.83 3.37
N ALA A 216 21.55 12.49 3.34
CA ALA A 216 20.27 11.82 3.10
C ALA A 216 20.22 11.10 1.74
N VAL A 217 20.90 11.65 0.72
CA VAL A 217 20.81 11.16 -0.68
C VAL A 217 22.06 10.39 -1.12
N ALA A 218 23.11 10.30 -0.28
CA ALA A 218 24.40 9.71 -0.63
C ALA A 218 24.34 8.24 -1.09
N ASN A 219 23.32 7.49 -0.65
CA ASN A 219 23.17 6.06 -0.92
C ASN A 219 22.13 5.71 -2.01
N LEU A 220 21.61 6.69 -2.77
CA LEU A 220 20.62 6.43 -3.82
C LEU A 220 21.07 5.33 -4.80
N SER A 221 22.38 5.26 -5.07
CA SER A 221 22.98 4.31 -6.02
C SER A 221 23.06 2.87 -5.48
N SER A 222 22.96 2.65 -4.17
CA SER A 222 23.22 1.34 -3.54
C SER A 222 21.99 0.75 -2.84
N CYS A 223 21.15 1.56 -2.19
CA CYS A 223 20.03 1.05 -1.38
C CYS A 223 18.70 0.96 -2.15
N CYS A 224 18.57 1.68 -3.27
CA CYS A 224 17.28 1.86 -3.95
C CYS A 224 17.41 2.10 -5.46
N TYR A 225 18.47 1.56 -6.09
CA TYR A 225 18.71 1.74 -7.51
C TYR A 225 17.50 1.31 -8.34
N GLY A 226 16.91 2.27 -9.06
CA GLY A 226 15.74 2.04 -9.90
C GLY A 226 14.39 1.98 -9.17
N GLN A 227 14.29 2.19 -7.85
CA GLN A 227 12.97 2.25 -7.19
C GLN A 227 12.20 3.52 -7.63
N LEU A 228 10.88 3.42 -7.80
CA LEU A 228 10.03 4.52 -8.29
C LEU A 228 9.65 5.54 -7.20
N GLY A 229 10.02 5.30 -5.95
CA GLY A 229 9.70 6.21 -4.85
C GLY A 229 10.39 5.83 -3.55
N MET A 230 10.86 6.83 -2.83
CA MET A 230 11.53 6.68 -1.55
C MET A 230 11.30 7.91 -0.68
N LYS A 231 11.26 7.67 0.63
CA LYS A 231 11.23 8.69 1.67
C LYS A 231 12.29 8.38 2.73
N ILE A 232 13.10 9.39 3.02
CA ILE A 232 14.17 9.35 4.03
C ILE A 232 13.90 10.51 4.98
N TYR A 233 13.50 10.20 6.21
CA TYR A 233 13.21 11.21 7.22
C TYR A 233 14.24 11.16 8.35
N GLY A 234 14.99 12.25 8.45
CA GLY A 234 15.86 12.55 9.58
C GLY A 234 15.20 13.51 10.56
N GLN A 235 15.92 13.81 11.64
CA GLN A 235 15.46 14.76 12.65
C GLN A 235 15.81 16.22 12.31
N SER A 236 16.78 16.44 11.40
CA SER A 236 17.25 17.76 10.94
C SER A 236 16.89 18.06 9.47
N CYS A 237 16.80 17.04 8.63
CA CYS A 237 16.38 17.17 7.24
C CYS A 237 15.71 15.90 6.73
N TYR A 238 14.99 16.01 5.61
CA TYR A 238 14.39 14.85 4.94
C TYR A 238 14.34 15.02 3.42
N PHE A 239 14.24 13.89 2.76
CA PHE A 239 14.19 13.76 1.31
C PHE A 239 13.05 12.81 0.92
N ARG A 240 12.32 13.18 -0.14
CA ARG A 240 11.29 12.33 -0.73
C ARG A 240 11.29 12.46 -2.24
N TYR A 241 11.15 11.32 -2.92
CA TYR A 241 10.74 11.31 -4.32
C TYR A 241 9.67 10.25 -4.58
N GLU A 242 8.84 10.48 -5.60
CA GLU A 242 7.80 9.57 -6.06
C GLU A 242 7.61 9.74 -7.58
N ASN A 243 6.92 8.79 -8.21
CA ASN A 243 6.51 8.87 -9.62
C ASN A 243 5.13 9.53 -9.83
N TYR A 244 4.64 10.27 -8.83
CA TYR A 244 3.39 11.03 -8.86
C TYR A 244 3.54 12.32 -8.04
N PRO A 245 2.80 13.39 -8.36
CA PRO A 245 2.88 14.64 -7.61
C PRO A 245 2.32 14.50 -6.19
N PHE A 246 3.05 15.00 -5.19
CA PHE A 246 2.67 15.00 -3.76
C PHE A 246 2.86 16.36 -3.07
N PHE A 247 3.18 17.39 -3.83
CA PHE A 247 3.23 18.80 -3.43
C PHE A 247 2.42 19.62 -4.43
N GLU A 248 2.05 20.85 -4.08
CA GLU A 248 1.35 21.73 -5.04
C GLU A 248 2.26 22.03 -6.25
N LEU A 249 1.79 21.76 -7.48
CA LEU A 249 2.60 21.97 -8.70
C LEU A 249 3.00 23.44 -8.92
N SER A 250 2.33 24.40 -8.28
CA SER A 250 2.75 25.80 -8.23
C SER A 250 4.00 26.04 -7.38
N SER A 251 4.28 25.15 -6.44
CA SER A 251 5.39 25.22 -5.50
C SER A 251 6.63 24.46 -5.97
N GLY A 252 6.54 23.75 -7.10
CA GLY A 252 7.68 23.05 -7.70
C GLY A 252 7.79 23.27 -9.19
N SER A 253 9.01 23.55 -9.66
CA SER A 253 9.27 23.85 -11.08
C SER A 253 9.70 22.61 -11.86
N ALA A 254 9.41 22.61 -13.17
CA ALA A 254 10.01 21.64 -14.09
C ALA A 254 11.52 21.93 -14.18
N VAL A 255 12.34 20.98 -13.77
CA VAL A 255 13.80 21.13 -13.81
C VAL A 255 14.30 20.73 -15.21
N LEU A 256 14.84 21.71 -15.94
CA LEU A 256 15.49 21.46 -17.22
C LEU A 256 16.84 20.78 -16.98
N LEU A 257 16.86 19.45 -17.08
CA LEU A 257 18.09 18.67 -16.98
C LEU A 257 18.94 18.83 -18.24
N SER A 258 20.26 18.89 -18.06
CA SER A 258 21.20 18.98 -19.18
C SER A 258 21.09 17.72 -20.05
N PRO A 259 21.07 17.83 -21.39
CA PRO A 259 21.01 16.66 -22.25
C PRO A 259 22.25 15.77 -22.03
N PRO A 260 22.11 14.44 -22.17
CA PRO A 260 23.24 13.53 -22.02
C PRO A 260 24.36 13.91 -23.01
N PRO A 261 25.64 13.79 -22.61
CA PRO A 261 26.74 14.07 -23.52
C PRO A 261 26.59 13.22 -24.79
N ALA A 262 26.62 13.88 -25.96
CA ALA A 262 26.44 13.23 -27.25
C ALA A 262 27.42 12.06 -27.38
N ALA A 263 26.90 10.88 -27.72
CA ALA A 263 27.73 9.73 -28.06
C ALA A 263 28.70 10.16 -29.17
N SER A 264 30.01 9.98 -28.93
CA SER A 264 31.04 10.29 -29.91
C SER A 264 30.77 9.48 -31.19
N PRO A 265 30.97 10.06 -32.39
CA PRO A 265 30.74 9.33 -33.63
C PRO A 265 31.67 8.10 -33.67
N PRO A 266 31.18 6.94 -34.16
CA PRO A 266 32.01 5.75 -34.28
C PRO A 266 33.15 6.03 -35.25
N SER A 267 34.38 6.03 -34.74
CA SER A 267 35.59 6.08 -35.55
C SER A 267 35.62 4.87 -36.50
N ALA A 268 35.95 5.12 -37.77
CA ALA A 268 36.07 4.11 -38.82
C ALA A 268 36.96 2.92 -38.37
N PRO A 269 36.65 1.69 -38.80
CA PRO A 269 37.38 0.51 -38.35
C PRO A 269 38.83 0.55 -38.87
N PRO A 270 39.85 0.39 -38.01
CA PRO A 270 41.21 0.20 -38.47
C PRO A 270 41.37 -1.22 -39.02
N SER A 271 42.09 -1.32 -40.14
CA SER A 271 42.65 -2.56 -40.67
C SER A 271 43.45 -3.30 -39.61
N THR A 272 43.20 -4.60 -39.50
CA THR A 272 43.86 -5.56 -38.61
C THR A 272 45.38 -5.56 -38.78
N SER A 273 46.10 -5.27 -37.69
CA SER A 273 47.34 -5.96 -37.36
C SER A 273 47.55 -5.98 -35.83
N THR A 274 47.49 -7.21 -35.31
CA THR A 274 48.25 -7.81 -34.18
C THR A 274 48.55 -6.99 -32.91
N GLU A 275 48.07 -7.56 -31.78
CA GLU A 275 48.66 -7.57 -30.42
C GLU A 275 48.85 -6.19 -29.73
N THR A 276 48.30 -5.87 -28.56
CA THR A 276 48.16 -6.61 -27.30
C THR A 276 47.32 -5.77 -26.30
N GLY A 277 46.55 -6.44 -25.43
CA GLY A 277 46.22 -6.03 -24.05
C GLY A 277 45.23 -4.87 -23.81
N THR A 278 44.08 -5.16 -23.20
CA THR A 278 43.73 -4.66 -21.85
C THR A 278 42.37 -5.17 -21.36
N ASN A 279 42.32 -5.37 -20.04
CA ASN A 279 41.33 -6.06 -19.24
C ASN A 279 39.98 -5.34 -19.13
N ARG A 280 38.88 -6.11 -19.13
CA ARG A 280 37.67 -5.79 -18.35
C ARG A 280 37.31 -6.99 -17.48
N GLY A 281 37.36 -6.78 -16.17
CA GLY A 281 37.01 -7.76 -15.15
C GLY A 281 35.50 -7.98 -15.05
N VAL A 282 35.14 -9.24 -14.83
CA VAL A 282 33.81 -9.74 -14.42
C VAL A 282 33.84 -9.86 -12.88
N PRO A 283 32.74 -9.62 -12.15
CA PRO A 283 32.69 -9.76 -10.70
C PRO A 283 32.88 -11.21 -10.23
N CYS A 284 33.74 -11.41 -9.23
CA CYS A 284 33.92 -12.68 -8.51
C CYS A 284 32.86 -12.83 -7.41
N VAL A 285 32.29 -14.02 -7.27
CA VAL A 285 31.44 -14.40 -6.12
C VAL A 285 32.34 -15.07 -5.07
N PRO A 286 32.44 -14.58 -3.82
CA PRO A 286 33.32 -15.17 -2.82
C PRO A 286 32.66 -16.41 -2.16
N PHE A 287 33.42 -17.49 -2.03
CA PHE A 287 33.15 -18.59 -1.11
C PHE A 287 34.21 -18.60 0.00
N LEU A 288 33.78 -18.68 1.26
CA LEU A 288 34.64 -18.69 2.45
C LEU A 288 35.05 -20.13 2.78
N TYR A 289 36.36 -20.42 2.83
CA TYR A 289 36.90 -21.64 3.43
C TYR A 289 38.04 -21.27 4.40
N ILE A 290 37.98 -21.79 5.63
CA ILE A 290 39.01 -21.58 6.65
C ILE A 290 40.02 -22.73 6.58
N LEU A 291 41.29 -22.45 6.27
CA LEU A 291 42.36 -23.44 6.24
C LEU A 291 43.51 -23.06 7.19
N LYS A 292 43.63 -23.85 8.27
CA LYS A 292 44.76 -24.02 9.21
C LYS A 292 45.12 -22.90 10.21
N ARG A 293 45.41 -23.35 11.44
CA ARG A 293 45.90 -22.58 12.60
C ARG A 293 47.44 -22.68 12.71
N GLN A 294 48.15 -21.57 12.87
CA GLN A 294 49.53 -21.57 13.37
C GLN A 294 49.76 -20.41 14.35
N TRP A 295 50.62 -20.66 15.36
CA TRP A 295 50.92 -19.74 16.46
C TRP A 295 52.29 -19.07 16.25
N MET A 296 52.41 -17.77 16.53
CA MET A 296 53.71 -17.12 16.74
C MET A 296 53.72 -16.33 18.05
N THR A 297 54.82 -16.48 18.80
CA THR A 297 55.11 -15.82 20.09
C THR A 297 56.14 -14.70 19.88
N GLY A 298 55.85 -13.46 20.28
CA GLY A 298 56.81 -12.33 20.23
C GLY A 298 56.27 -11.03 20.83
N GLN A 299 57.15 -10.24 21.47
CA GLN A 299 56.89 -9.11 22.38
C GLN A 299 56.23 -7.85 21.76
N ILE A 300 55.48 -7.14 22.60
CA ILE A 300 54.87 -5.82 22.36
C ILE A 300 55.92 -4.70 22.49
N VAL A 301 55.99 -3.80 21.51
CA VAL A 301 56.65 -2.49 21.63
C VAL A 301 55.70 -1.41 21.12
N ASN A 302 55.33 -0.48 22.00
CA ASN A 302 54.58 0.75 21.71
C ASN A 302 55.48 1.78 21.01
N CYS A 303 55.01 2.34 19.89
CA CYS A 303 55.49 3.55 19.17
C CYS A 303 54.52 3.70 17.96
N PHE A 304 53.68 4.73 17.69
CA PHE A 304 53.81 6.19 17.72
C PHE A 304 52.40 6.86 17.62
N SER A 305 52.32 8.13 18.03
CA SER A 305 51.26 9.13 17.75
C SER A 305 51.71 10.03 16.56
N PRO A 306 50.92 11.02 16.08
CA PRO A 306 49.95 10.96 14.99
C PRO A 306 50.35 11.87 13.79
N SER A 307 50.55 11.31 12.60
CA SER A 307 50.59 12.09 11.34
C SER A 307 50.75 11.18 10.14
N ASN A 308 49.65 10.62 9.65
CA ASN A 308 49.46 10.30 8.24
C ASN A 308 48.00 9.94 8.02
N ASP A 309 47.33 10.78 7.24
CA ASP A 309 46.06 10.49 6.60
C ASP A 309 46.19 9.18 5.81
N ASN A 310 45.15 8.34 5.84
CA ASN A 310 44.96 7.04 5.13
C ASN A 310 44.82 5.78 6.01
N LEU A 311 44.23 5.92 7.21
CA LEU A 311 43.57 4.79 7.88
C LEU A 311 42.10 5.18 8.13
N GLN A 312 41.16 4.51 7.46
CA GLN A 312 39.73 4.65 7.74
C GLN A 312 39.23 3.44 8.52
N ILE A 313 38.57 3.70 9.66
CA ILE A 313 37.81 2.71 10.41
C ILE A 313 36.45 2.58 9.73
N ILE A 314 36.17 1.42 9.13
CA ILE A 314 34.92 1.22 8.36
C ILE A 314 33.80 0.64 9.24
N LYS A 315 34.11 -0.03 10.36
CA LYS A 315 33.10 -0.53 11.32
C LYS A 315 33.71 -1.02 12.64
N THR A 316 33.07 -0.70 13.76
CA THR A 316 33.34 -1.28 15.09
C THR A 316 32.16 -2.16 15.47
N TYR A 317 32.41 -3.38 15.96
CA TYR A 317 31.36 -4.25 16.52
C TYR A 317 31.59 -4.39 18.02
N THR A 318 30.64 -3.91 18.81
CA THR A 318 30.59 -4.12 20.25
C THR A 318 29.67 -5.29 20.57
N SER A 319 30.21 -6.35 21.17
CA SER A 319 29.42 -7.26 22.01
C SER A 319 30.06 -7.33 23.38
N SER A 320 29.24 -7.57 24.41
CA SER A 320 29.65 -7.62 25.81
C SER A 320 30.94 -8.44 26.01
N ASN A 321 32.04 -7.72 26.22
CA ASN A 321 33.41 -8.16 26.56
C ASN A 321 34.44 -8.47 25.45
N CYS A 322 34.34 -7.98 24.22
CA CYS A 322 35.53 -7.85 23.34
C CYS A 322 35.30 -6.83 22.21
N ASP A 323 36.15 -5.80 22.13
CA ASP A 323 36.23 -4.92 20.95
C ASP A 323 37.20 -5.53 19.94
N ILE A 324 36.74 -5.77 18.70
CA ILE A 324 37.57 -6.25 17.59
C ILE A 324 37.64 -5.14 16.54
N GLU A 325 38.85 -4.64 16.29
CA GLU A 325 39.12 -3.65 15.24
C GLU A 325 39.85 -4.31 14.07
N PHE A 326 39.33 -4.08 12.85
CA PHE A 326 39.96 -4.52 11.60
C PHE A 326 40.65 -3.32 10.93
N PHE A 327 41.93 -3.49 10.59
CA PHE A 327 42.71 -2.46 9.89
C PHE A 327 42.98 -2.90 8.46
N PHE A 328 42.68 -2.02 7.50
CA PHE A 328 43.17 -2.16 6.12
C PHE A 328 44.46 -1.35 5.96
N ARG A 329 45.46 -1.94 5.32
CA ARG A 329 46.65 -1.21 4.85
C ARG A 329 46.68 -1.35 3.33
N GLU A 330 46.57 -0.24 2.61
CA GLU A 330 46.96 -0.24 1.20
C GLU A 330 48.48 -0.44 1.14
N GLN A 331 48.91 -1.61 0.69
CA GLN A 331 50.27 -1.78 0.16
C GLN A 331 50.21 -2.42 -1.22
N GLU A 332 51.16 -1.98 -2.04
CA GLU A 332 51.29 -2.16 -3.47
C GLU A 332 50.98 -3.57 -3.97
N GLN A 333 50.23 -3.60 -5.07
CA GLN A 333 49.90 -4.79 -5.85
C GLN A 333 51.18 -5.37 -6.48
N LEU A 334 51.61 -6.55 -6.04
CA LEU A 334 52.59 -7.36 -6.77
C LEU A 334 51.86 -8.49 -7.50
N MET A 335 51.86 -8.40 -8.84
CA MET A 335 51.32 -9.43 -9.73
C MET A 335 52.41 -10.47 -10.07
N GLU A 336 52.27 -11.69 -9.57
CA GLU A 336 52.94 -12.86 -10.14
C GLU A 336 51.95 -14.02 -10.33
N ASN A 337 51.91 -14.58 -11.55
CA ASN A 337 51.24 -15.83 -11.92
C ASN A 337 49.72 -15.96 -11.65
N ASN A 338 48.92 -14.93 -11.98
CA ASN A 338 47.45 -15.00 -12.04
C ASN A 338 46.77 -15.54 -10.75
N ARG A 339 47.40 -15.31 -9.58
CA ARG A 339 46.88 -15.73 -8.28
C ARG A 339 46.79 -14.53 -7.36
N TYR A 340 45.62 -14.28 -6.78
CA TYR A 340 45.42 -13.20 -5.81
C TYR A 340 45.57 -13.75 -4.39
N SER A 341 46.49 -13.20 -3.61
CA SER A 341 46.70 -13.59 -2.21
C SER A 341 46.43 -12.39 -1.30
N PHE A 342 45.54 -12.55 -0.31
CA PHE A 342 45.22 -11.50 0.66
C PHE A 342 45.76 -11.89 2.04
N HIS A 343 46.55 -11.01 2.66
CA HIS A 343 47.07 -11.23 4.01
C HIS A 343 46.28 -10.39 5.02
N PHE A 344 45.66 -11.05 6.01
CA PHE A 344 44.94 -10.38 7.10
C PHE A 344 45.71 -10.58 8.41
N SER A 345 45.78 -9.53 9.23
CA SER A 345 46.32 -9.60 10.60
C SER A 345 45.20 -9.25 11.58
N THR A 346 44.97 -10.06 12.62
CA THR A 346 43.95 -9.79 13.64
C THR A 346 44.62 -9.74 15.02
N ILE A 347 44.28 -8.74 15.82
CA ILE A 347 44.83 -8.57 17.18
C ILE A 347 43.77 -9.06 18.19
N PHE A 348 44.09 -10.14 18.94
CA PHE A 348 43.34 -10.56 20.12
C PHE A 348 44.20 -10.34 21.37
N PRO A 349 43.74 -9.61 22.39
CA PRO A 349 44.35 -9.70 23.72
C PRO A 349 44.00 -11.06 24.34
N PRO A 350 44.95 -11.89 24.84
CA PRO A 350 46.38 -11.66 25.04
C PRO A 350 47.31 -12.41 24.06
N ARG A 351 46.84 -12.89 22.90
CA ARG A 351 47.69 -13.56 21.89
C ARG A 351 47.28 -13.22 20.45
N LEU A 352 48.23 -12.68 19.68
CA LEU A 352 48.08 -12.38 18.25
C LEU A 352 47.84 -13.67 17.45
N PHE A 353 46.89 -13.64 16.51
CA PHE A 353 46.72 -14.68 15.50
C PHE A 353 46.83 -14.06 14.11
N LEU A 354 47.68 -14.63 13.26
CA LEU A 354 47.75 -14.29 11.84
C LEU A 354 46.94 -15.34 11.07
N ALA A 355 45.86 -14.93 10.41
CA ALA A 355 45.07 -15.79 9.54
C ALA A 355 45.33 -15.36 8.08
N VAL A 356 45.99 -16.22 7.31
CA VAL A 356 46.23 -16.00 5.88
C VAL A 356 45.10 -16.66 5.10
N VAL A 357 44.44 -15.91 4.21
CA VAL A 357 43.33 -16.40 3.37
C VAL A 357 43.78 -16.35 1.91
N GLU A 358 43.94 -17.51 1.28
CA GLU A 358 44.29 -17.63 -0.15
C GLU A 358 43.01 -17.84 -0.98
N VAL A 359 42.81 -17.04 -2.04
CA VAL A 359 41.63 -17.11 -2.92
C VAL A 359 42.09 -17.53 -4.32
N GLN A 360 41.56 -18.63 -4.86
CA GLN A 360 41.89 -19.11 -6.22
C GLN A 360 40.70 -18.98 -7.19
N CYS A 361 40.94 -18.43 -8.39
CA CYS A 361 39.98 -18.39 -9.50
C CYS A 361 40.48 -19.20 -10.71
N GLN A 362 39.61 -20.04 -11.30
CA GLN A 362 39.86 -20.72 -12.60
C GLN A 362 38.85 -20.25 -13.65
N THR A 363 39.32 -19.98 -14.87
CA THR A 363 38.52 -19.51 -16.01
C THR A 363 38.16 -20.65 -16.98
N LYS A 364 36.88 -20.78 -17.36
CA LYS A 364 36.44 -21.69 -18.46
C LYS A 364 35.59 -20.88 -19.47
N ARG A 365 35.93 -20.98 -20.76
CA ARG A 365 35.29 -20.27 -21.89
C ARG A 365 33.92 -20.88 -22.25
N LEU A 366 32.92 -20.02 -22.50
CA LEU A 366 31.71 -20.30 -23.30
C LEU A 366 31.52 -19.14 -24.32
N PRO A 367 30.85 -19.39 -25.48
CA PRO A 367 30.93 -18.52 -26.65
C PRO A 367 30.03 -17.28 -26.60
N THR A 368 30.42 -16.29 -27.41
CA THR A 368 29.90 -14.93 -27.63
C THR A 368 28.38 -14.81 -27.88
N PRO A 369 27.71 -13.74 -27.37
CA PRO A 369 26.30 -13.47 -27.63
C PRO A 369 26.10 -12.86 -29.03
N GLN A 370 25.36 -13.55 -29.88
CA GLN A 370 24.56 -12.91 -30.93
C GLN A 370 23.32 -12.29 -30.26
N THR A 371 22.85 -11.19 -30.84
CA THR A 371 21.61 -10.49 -30.51
C THR A 371 20.45 -11.44 -30.20
N GLU A 372 20.05 -11.54 -28.93
CA GLU A 372 18.84 -12.24 -28.49
C GLU A 372 17.72 -11.22 -28.27
N SER A 373 16.59 -11.48 -28.93
CA SER A 373 15.30 -10.82 -28.70
C SER A 373 14.87 -10.99 -27.24
N THR A 374 13.95 -10.13 -26.80
CA THR A 374 13.21 -10.20 -25.52
C THR A 374 12.49 -11.53 -25.26
N GLU A 375 12.59 -12.51 -26.15
CA GLU A 375 12.00 -13.85 -26.05
C GLU A 375 12.72 -14.78 -25.04
N ASN A 376 14.00 -14.56 -24.72
CA ASN A 376 14.75 -15.50 -23.87
C ASN A 376 14.68 -15.21 -22.36
N LEU A 377 14.44 -13.97 -21.94
CA LEU A 377 14.28 -13.63 -20.51
C LEU A 377 13.01 -14.21 -19.86
N PHE A 378 11.99 -14.54 -20.67
CA PHE A 378 10.73 -15.12 -20.17
C PHE A 378 10.63 -16.64 -20.33
N ARG A 379 11.51 -17.29 -21.11
CA ARG A 379 11.63 -18.76 -21.06
C ARG A 379 12.17 -19.27 -19.72
N GLU A 380 12.90 -18.43 -18.99
CA GLU A 380 13.42 -18.74 -17.66
C GLU A 380 12.57 -18.18 -16.50
N TRP A 381 11.53 -17.38 -16.75
CA TRP A 381 10.56 -17.02 -15.71
C TRP A 381 9.58 -18.18 -15.47
N LYS A 382 10.07 -19.21 -14.78
CA LYS A 382 9.20 -20.04 -13.95
C LYS A 382 8.90 -19.24 -12.68
N PRO A 383 7.64 -19.13 -12.21
CA PRO A 383 7.38 -18.59 -10.89
C PRO A 383 8.29 -19.33 -9.91
N ASN A 384 9.07 -18.59 -9.12
CA ASN A 384 10.04 -19.13 -8.17
C ASN A 384 9.27 -19.84 -7.03
N LEU A 385 8.80 -21.05 -7.32
CA LEU A 385 8.10 -21.95 -6.39
C LEU A 385 9.08 -22.64 -5.42
N SER A 386 10.37 -22.31 -5.47
CA SER A 386 11.48 -22.87 -4.70
C SER A 386 11.74 -22.15 -3.36
N GLY A 387 10.95 -21.12 -3.02
CA GLY A 387 10.96 -20.50 -1.69
C GLY A 387 10.23 -21.30 -0.60
N LEU A 388 9.75 -22.50 -0.91
CA LEU A 388 9.10 -23.42 0.03
C LEU A 388 10.16 -24.21 0.82
N ASN A 389 10.87 -23.54 1.73
CA ASN A 389 11.59 -24.24 2.80
C ASN A 389 10.64 -24.44 3.98
N GLY A 390 9.95 -25.57 3.93
CA GLY A 390 9.20 -26.16 5.01
C GLY A 390 8.95 -27.61 4.64
N ASN A 391 9.76 -28.51 5.17
CA ASN A 391 9.68 -29.95 4.95
C ASN A 391 8.35 -30.50 5.49
N GLU A 392 7.28 -30.48 4.70
CA GLU A 392 6.19 -31.45 4.82
C GLU A 392 5.74 -31.91 3.43
N VAL A 393 5.70 -33.23 3.31
CA VAL A 393 5.45 -34.02 2.12
C VAL A 393 4.03 -33.80 1.62
N LEU A 394 3.86 -33.10 0.49
CA LEU A 394 2.69 -33.29 -0.38
C LEU A 394 3.06 -34.34 -1.42
N GLN A 395 2.72 -35.60 -1.11
CA GLN A 395 2.65 -36.65 -2.11
C GLN A 395 1.69 -36.24 -3.23
N GLU A 396 2.13 -36.53 -4.44
CA GLU A 396 1.50 -36.24 -5.73
C GLU A 396 0.02 -36.65 -5.77
N ARG A 397 -0.85 -35.66 -6.03
CA ARG A 397 -2.07 -35.85 -6.79
C ARG A 397 -2.06 -34.89 -7.97
N ASP A 398 -1.95 -35.51 -9.14
CA ASP A 398 -1.97 -34.94 -10.49
C ASP A 398 -3.20 -34.02 -10.69
N GLY A 399 -2.97 -32.74 -11.06
CA GLY A 399 -4.04 -31.78 -11.41
C GLY A 399 -4.00 -30.38 -10.77
N SER A 400 -2.97 -30.02 -10.00
CA SER A 400 -3.01 -28.85 -9.09
C SER A 400 -2.19 -27.61 -9.49
N ARG A 401 -1.66 -27.53 -10.72
CA ARG A 401 -0.97 -26.32 -11.21
C ARG A 401 -1.63 -25.76 -12.47
N PRO A 402 -1.84 -24.43 -12.56
CA PRO A 402 -2.28 -23.80 -13.81
C PRO A 402 -1.30 -24.10 -14.94
N THR A 403 -1.81 -24.50 -16.09
CA THR A 403 -1.00 -24.84 -17.27
C THR A 403 -0.58 -23.56 -18.00
N SER A 404 0.67 -23.48 -18.47
CA SER A 404 1.10 -22.43 -19.39
C SER A 404 0.67 -22.79 -20.82
N PHE A 405 -0.04 -21.88 -21.48
CA PHE A 405 -0.46 -22.01 -22.88
C PHE A 405 0.33 -21.04 -23.76
N ASP A 406 0.60 -21.42 -25.00
CA ASP A 406 1.14 -20.50 -26.01
C ASP A 406 0.04 -19.59 -26.57
N PHE A 407 0.42 -18.41 -27.06
CA PHE A 407 -0.54 -17.46 -27.60
C PHE A 407 -1.28 -18.02 -28.83
N ALA A 408 -0.59 -18.81 -29.65
CA ALA A 408 -1.17 -19.41 -30.85
C ALA A 408 -2.35 -20.33 -30.53
N THR A 409 -2.24 -21.17 -29.49
CA THR A 409 -3.34 -22.03 -29.04
C THR A 409 -4.49 -21.21 -28.50
N VAL A 410 -4.22 -20.18 -27.70
CA VAL A 410 -5.26 -19.32 -27.12
C VAL A 410 -5.97 -18.48 -28.20
N ALA A 411 -5.22 -17.95 -29.17
CA ALA A 411 -5.75 -17.24 -30.32
C ALA A 411 -6.62 -18.17 -31.17
N ALA A 412 -6.15 -19.39 -31.49
CA ALA A 412 -6.95 -20.36 -32.22
C ALA A 412 -8.24 -20.75 -31.46
N ALA A 413 -8.14 -20.99 -30.16
CA ALA A 413 -9.27 -21.34 -29.30
C ALA A 413 -10.36 -20.26 -29.27
N THR A 414 -9.99 -18.99 -29.43
CA THR A 414 -10.90 -17.84 -29.38
C THR A 414 -11.27 -17.29 -30.77
N SER A 415 -10.90 -17.97 -31.85
CA SER A 415 -11.04 -17.48 -33.23
C SER A 415 -10.38 -16.10 -33.42
N ASN A 416 -9.14 -15.98 -32.95
CA ASN A 416 -8.32 -14.77 -32.91
C ASN A 416 -8.99 -13.62 -32.15
N PHE A 417 -9.53 -13.91 -30.96
CA PHE A 417 -10.25 -12.95 -30.12
C PHE A 417 -11.40 -12.25 -30.85
N SER A 418 -12.14 -13.00 -31.68
CA SER A 418 -13.28 -12.47 -32.45
C SER A 418 -14.34 -11.85 -31.54
N ASP A 419 -14.91 -10.72 -31.95
CA ASP A 419 -16.01 -10.08 -31.21
C ASP A 419 -17.25 -10.99 -31.10
N SER A 420 -17.43 -11.97 -32.00
CA SER A 420 -18.49 -12.98 -31.91
C SER A 420 -18.38 -13.87 -30.67
N ASN A 421 -17.17 -14.05 -30.15
CA ASN A 421 -16.88 -14.88 -28.98
C ASN A 421 -16.79 -14.05 -27.69
N LYS A 422 -17.05 -12.74 -27.76
CA LYS A 422 -16.93 -11.85 -26.62
C LYS A 422 -18.05 -12.08 -25.61
N LEU A 423 -17.68 -12.49 -24.40
CA LEU A 423 -18.60 -12.70 -23.30
C LEU A 423 -18.89 -11.41 -22.54
N GLY A 424 -17.90 -10.50 -22.48
CA GLY A 424 -18.04 -9.22 -21.82
C GLY A 424 -16.78 -8.38 -21.83
N LYS A 425 -16.90 -7.14 -21.32
CA LYS A 425 -15.80 -6.22 -21.06
C LYS A 425 -15.77 -5.92 -19.56
N GLY A 426 -14.69 -6.32 -18.89
CA GLY A 426 -14.43 -5.93 -17.50
C GLY A 426 -13.69 -4.59 -17.42
N GLY A 427 -13.37 -4.13 -16.21
CA GLY A 427 -12.55 -2.94 -16.00
C GLY A 427 -11.13 -3.05 -16.58
N PHE A 428 -10.67 -4.29 -16.85
CA PHE A 428 -9.25 -4.60 -17.03
C PHE A 428 -8.95 -5.39 -18.31
N GLY A 429 -9.96 -5.60 -19.15
CA GLY A 429 -9.80 -6.36 -20.38
C GLY A 429 -11.11 -6.93 -20.91
N TYR A 430 -10.98 -7.75 -21.95
CA TYR A 430 -12.09 -8.44 -22.58
C TYR A 430 -12.07 -9.93 -22.23
N VAL A 431 -13.26 -10.50 -22.03
CA VAL A 431 -13.42 -11.94 -21.78
C VAL A 431 -14.05 -12.56 -23.02
N TYR A 432 -13.45 -13.64 -23.51
CA TYR A 432 -13.89 -14.37 -24.68
C TYR A 432 -14.22 -15.82 -24.32
N GLN A 433 -15.23 -16.39 -24.96
CA GLN A 433 -15.43 -17.83 -24.99
C GLN A 433 -14.40 -18.44 -25.93
N GLY A 434 -13.85 -19.58 -25.55
CA GLY A 434 -12.97 -20.35 -26.42
C GLY A 434 -13.16 -21.84 -26.24
N SER A 435 -12.62 -22.60 -27.19
CA SER A 435 -12.55 -24.06 -27.12
C SER A 435 -11.10 -24.49 -27.28
N LEU A 436 -10.52 -25.05 -26.21
CA LEU A 436 -9.17 -25.59 -26.23
C LEU A 436 -9.10 -26.88 -27.07
N PRO A 437 -7.90 -27.29 -27.54
CA PRO A 437 -7.71 -28.58 -28.18
C PRO A 437 -8.28 -29.72 -27.32
N GLY A 438 -9.14 -30.56 -27.90
CA GLY A 438 -9.89 -31.58 -27.18
C GLY A 438 -11.33 -31.17 -26.81
N GLY A 439 -11.77 -29.97 -27.19
CA GLY A 439 -13.17 -29.53 -27.08
C GLY A 439 -13.55 -28.96 -25.72
N GLN A 440 -12.59 -28.72 -24.83
CA GLN A 440 -12.86 -28.12 -23.52
C GLN A 440 -13.21 -26.63 -23.69
N GLU A 441 -14.44 -26.27 -23.30
CA GLU A 441 -14.87 -24.87 -23.28
C GLU A 441 -14.20 -24.09 -22.14
N VAL A 442 -13.75 -22.88 -22.46
CA VAL A 442 -13.01 -22.01 -21.54
C VAL A 442 -13.46 -20.55 -21.66
N ALA A 443 -13.24 -19.80 -20.58
CA ALA A 443 -13.33 -18.34 -20.59
C ALA A 443 -11.92 -17.74 -20.58
N VAL A 444 -11.60 -16.94 -21.59
CA VAL A 444 -10.28 -16.36 -21.83
C VAL A 444 -10.35 -14.86 -21.53
N LYS A 445 -9.77 -14.46 -20.39
CA LYS A 445 -9.65 -13.05 -19.95
C LYS A 445 -8.33 -12.50 -20.49
N ARG A 446 -8.42 -11.72 -21.57
CA ARG A 446 -7.27 -11.00 -22.16
C ARG A 446 -7.18 -9.62 -21.52
N LEU A 447 -6.12 -9.39 -20.77
CA LEU A 447 -5.94 -8.15 -20.02
C LEU A 447 -5.44 -7.03 -20.93
N SER A 448 -5.86 -5.81 -20.63
CA SER A 448 -5.47 -4.62 -21.39
C SER A 448 -3.98 -4.32 -21.23
N THR A 449 -3.29 -4.09 -22.34
CA THR A 449 -1.85 -3.74 -22.40
C THR A 449 -1.55 -2.35 -21.83
N ASN A 450 -2.55 -1.46 -21.78
CA ASN A 450 -2.34 -0.03 -21.54
C ASN A 450 -2.59 0.43 -20.09
N SER A 451 -2.65 -0.48 -19.12
CA SER A 451 -2.88 -0.10 -17.71
C SER A 451 -1.92 -0.81 -16.76
N HIS A 452 -1.19 -0.03 -15.95
CA HIS A 452 -0.37 -0.56 -14.84
C HIS A 452 -1.20 -1.40 -13.86
N GLN A 453 -2.48 -1.08 -13.72
CA GLN A 453 -3.43 -1.81 -12.89
C GLN A 453 -3.70 -3.24 -13.40
N GLY A 454 -3.85 -3.44 -14.71
CA GLY A 454 -4.09 -4.77 -15.29
C GLY A 454 -2.93 -5.76 -15.09
N LEU A 455 -1.69 -5.28 -15.02
CA LEU A 455 -0.53 -6.12 -14.69
C LEU A 455 -0.55 -6.57 -13.22
N GLN A 456 -0.79 -5.64 -12.29
CA GLN A 456 -0.85 -5.97 -10.86
C GLN A 456 -1.98 -6.96 -10.55
N GLU A 457 -3.12 -6.80 -11.22
CA GLU A 457 -4.25 -7.72 -11.09
C GLU A 457 -3.95 -9.08 -11.70
N PHE A 458 -3.26 -9.14 -12.85
CA PHE A 458 -2.77 -10.41 -13.41
C PHE A 458 -1.90 -11.17 -12.40
N GLU A 459 -0.88 -10.49 -11.86
CA GLU A 459 0.03 -11.09 -10.89
C GLU A 459 -0.71 -11.54 -9.63
N THR A 460 -1.59 -10.70 -9.10
CA THR A 460 -2.42 -11.04 -7.93
C THR A 460 -3.29 -12.26 -8.22
N GLU A 461 -3.99 -12.27 -9.34
CA GLU A 461 -4.91 -13.32 -9.71
C GLU A 461 -4.17 -14.64 -9.91
N VAL A 462 -3.03 -14.66 -10.63
CA VAL A 462 -2.17 -15.85 -10.77
C VAL A 462 -1.63 -16.33 -9.41
N MET A 463 -1.12 -15.43 -8.57
CA MET A 463 -0.53 -15.81 -7.27
C MET A 463 -1.55 -16.35 -6.27
N VAL A 464 -2.76 -15.79 -6.25
CA VAL A 464 -3.83 -16.16 -5.33
C VAL A 464 -4.56 -17.41 -5.84
N ILE A 465 -5.12 -17.34 -7.05
CA ILE A 465 -6.06 -18.37 -7.52
C ILE A 465 -5.37 -19.68 -7.88
N ALA A 466 -4.08 -19.68 -8.23
CA ALA A 466 -3.31 -20.90 -8.50
C ALA A 466 -3.27 -21.85 -7.29
N LYS A 467 -3.51 -21.33 -6.07
CA LYS A 467 -3.52 -22.10 -4.82
C LYS A 467 -4.92 -22.45 -4.33
N LEU A 468 -5.97 -21.93 -4.98
CA LEU A 468 -7.34 -22.07 -4.52
C LEU A 468 -8.07 -23.14 -5.33
N GLN A 469 -8.63 -24.12 -4.63
CA GLN A 469 -9.46 -25.16 -5.23
C GLN A 469 -10.66 -25.39 -4.35
N HIS A 470 -11.81 -24.91 -4.80
CA HIS A 470 -13.06 -25.06 -4.07
C HIS A 470 -14.26 -25.03 -5.03
N ARG A 471 -15.33 -25.77 -4.73
CA ARG A 471 -16.49 -25.91 -5.61
C ARG A 471 -17.24 -24.58 -5.87
N ASN A 472 -17.12 -23.62 -4.95
CA ASN A 472 -17.73 -22.30 -5.03
C ASN A 472 -16.74 -21.19 -5.39
N LEU A 473 -15.56 -21.53 -5.93
CA LEU A 473 -14.62 -20.57 -6.53
C LEU A 473 -14.39 -20.96 -7.99
N VAL A 474 -14.24 -19.97 -8.88
CA VAL A 474 -13.94 -20.22 -10.29
C VAL A 474 -12.52 -20.75 -10.43
N ARG A 475 -12.35 -21.86 -11.13
CA ARG A 475 -11.05 -22.49 -11.32
C ARG A 475 -10.26 -21.84 -12.46
N LEU A 476 -9.05 -21.40 -12.17
CA LEU A 476 -8.05 -21.05 -13.19
C LEU A 476 -7.46 -22.35 -13.76
N LEU A 477 -7.59 -22.52 -15.07
CA LEU A 477 -7.05 -23.66 -15.81
C LEU A 477 -5.62 -23.39 -16.26
N GLY A 478 -5.30 -22.14 -16.56
CA GLY A 478 -3.97 -21.78 -17.03
C GLY A 478 -3.80 -20.30 -17.33
N TYR A 479 -2.63 -19.96 -17.84
CA TYR A 479 -2.25 -18.61 -18.22
C TYR A 479 -1.41 -18.63 -19.50
N CYS A 480 -1.41 -17.52 -20.23
CA CYS A 480 -0.53 -17.27 -21.36
C CYS A 480 0.17 -15.93 -21.16
N ILE A 481 1.50 -15.94 -21.30
CA ILE A 481 2.36 -14.75 -21.26
C ILE A 481 3.22 -14.80 -22.52
N GLN A 482 3.01 -13.85 -23.44
CA GLN A 482 3.81 -13.74 -24.65
C GLN A 482 3.95 -12.27 -25.06
N GLY A 483 5.15 -11.71 -24.95
CA GLY A 483 5.37 -10.28 -25.15
C GLY A 483 4.55 -9.45 -24.15
N GLU A 484 3.70 -8.56 -24.66
CA GLU A 484 2.79 -7.75 -23.84
C GLU A 484 1.47 -8.47 -23.48
N GLU A 485 1.20 -9.62 -24.09
CA GLU A 485 -0.03 -10.38 -23.88
C GLU A 485 -0.03 -11.08 -22.52
N LYS A 486 -1.05 -10.77 -21.71
CA LYS A 486 -1.30 -11.38 -20.40
C LYS A 486 -2.72 -11.90 -20.38
N ILE A 487 -2.83 -13.23 -20.39
CA ILE A 487 -4.11 -13.90 -20.61
C ILE A 487 -4.33 -14.95 -19.54
N LEU A 488 -5.51 -14.95 -18.95
CA LEU A 488 -5.95 -15.93 -17.96
C LEU A 488 -7.04 -16.81 -18.58
N ILE A 489 -6.91 -18.13 -18.39
CA ILE A 489 -7.84 -19.13 -18.92
C ILE A 489 -8.58 -19.77 -17.74
N TYR A 490 -9.90 -19.58 -17.69
CA TYR A 490 -10.80 -20.11 -16.67
C TYR A 490 -11.70 -21.21 -17.24
N GLU A 491 -12.31 -21.98 -16.35
CA GLU A 491 -13.49 -22.77 -16.72
C GLU A 491 -14.62 -21.87 -17.24
N TYR A 492 -15.32 -22.33 -18.27
CA TYR A 492 -16.45 -21.60 -18.82
C TYR A 492 -17.69 -21.71 -17.93
N MET A 493 -18.37 -20.58 -17.71
CA MET A 493 -19.56 -20.46 -16.87
C MET A 493 -20.77 -20.11 -17.74
N PRO A 494 -21.62 -21.09 -18.13
CA PRO A 494 -22.63 -20.91 -19.16
C PRO A 494 -23.77 -19.96 -18.74
N ASN A 495 -24.08 -19.90 -17.44
CA ASN A 495 -25.14 -19.04 -16.90
C ASN A 495 -24.64 -17.62 -16.55
N LYS A 496 -23.41 -17.26 -16.95
CA LYS A 496 -22.82 -15.91 -16.76
C LYS A 496 -22.80 -15.49 -15.29
N SER A 497 -22.90 -14.18 -15.00
CA SER A 497 -22.90 -13.63 -13.65
C SER A 497 -24.30 -13.56 -13.05
N LEU A 498 -24.38 -13.57 -11.73
CA LEU A 498 -25.62 -13.39 -10.98
C LEU A 498 -26.32 -12.09 -11.35
N GLU A 499 -25.56 -11.01 -11.57
CA GLU A 499 -26.08 -9.72 -12.02
C GLU A 499 -26.85 -9.83 -13.35
N ALA A 500 -26.33 -10.61 -14.29
CA ALA A 500 -26.90 -10.77 -15.63
C ALA A 500 -28.25 -11.51 -15.64
N ILE A 501 -28.60 -12.18 -14.54
CA ILE A 501 -29.89 -12.87 -14.37
C ILE A 501 -30.80 -12.10 -13.43
N LEU A 502 -30.30 -11.65 -12.27
CA LEU A 502 -31.11 -11.05 -11.21
C LEU A 502 -31.83 -9.76 -11.63
N PHE A 503 -31.20 -8.98 -12.52
CA PHE A 503 -31.71 -7.68 -12.96
C PHE A 503 -32.18 -7.66 -14.41
N ASP A 504 -32.22 -8.82 -15.07
CA ASP A 504 -32.79 -8.98 -16.40
C ASP A 504 -34.26 -9.41 -16.25
N PRO A 505 -35.25 -8.57 -16.64
CA PRO A 505 -36.66 -8.88 -16.45
C PRO A 505 -37.12 -10.21 -17.05
N GLU A 506 -36.48 -10.67 -18.14
CA GLU A 506 -36.83 -11.93 -18.81
C GLU A 506 -36.21 -13.13 -18.12
N LYS A 507 -34.98 -12.99 -17.60
CA LYS A 507 -34.24 -14.09 -16.95
C LYS A 507 -34.47 -14.19 -15.45
N LYS A 508 -34.94 -13.13 -14.81
CA LYS A 508 -35.14 -13.06 -13.36
C LYS A 508 -36.04 -14.17 -12.79
N ALA A 509 -36.98 -14.66 -13.60
CA ALA A 509 -37.85 -15.79 -13.26
C ALA A 509 -37.09 -17.12 -13.07
N LEU A 510 -35.87 -17.25 -13.58
CA LEU A 510 -34.99 -18.41 -13.37
C LEU A 510 -34.43 -18.46 -11.94
N LEU A 511 -34.46 -17.34 -11.21
CA LEU A 511 -34.01 -17.24 -9.83
C LEU A 511 -35.23 -17.25 -8.89
N ASP A 512 -35.84 -18.43 -8.76
CA ASP A 512 -36.83 -18.65 -7.71
C ASP A 512 -36.18 -18.63 -6.31
N TRP A 513 -37.00 -18.61 -5.26
CA TRP A 513 -36.46 -18.49 -3.89
C TRP A 513 -35.49 -19.62 -3.52
N PRO A 514 -35.79 -20.92 -3.75
CA PRO A 514 -34.84 -22.01 -3.52
C PRO A 514 -33.49 -21.77 -4.20
N THR A 515 -33.48 -21.39 -5.48
CA THR A 515 -32.24 -21.12 -6.22
C THR A 515 -31.47 -19.94 -5.60
N ARG A 516 -32.16 -18.85 -5.23
CA ARG A 516 -31.52 -17.71 -4.55
C ARG A 516 -30.93 -18.12 -3.21
N PHE A 517 -31.63 -18.95 -2.44
CA PHE A 517 -31.17 -19.44 -1.14
C PHE A 517 -29.93 -20.34 -1.28
N ASP A 518 -29.92 -21.24 -2.26
CA ASP A 518 -28.77 -22.09 -2.58
C ASP A 518 -27.56 -21.27 -3.03
N ILE A 519 -27.78 -20.20 -3.81
CA ILE A 519 -26.75 -19.24 -4.19
C ILE A 519 -26.16 -18.55 -2.94
N ILE A 520 -26.99 -18.07 -2.00
CA ILE A 520 -26.52 -17.47 -0.75
C ILE A 520 -25.63 -18.48 0.00
N GLY A 521 -26.10 -19.72 0.18
CA GLY A 521 -25.35 -20.78 0.85
C GLY A 521 -24.04 -21.13 0.14
N GLY A 522 -24.01 -21.11 -1.19
CA GLY A 522 -22.78 -21.35 -1.96
C GLY A 522 -21.76 -20.22 -1.81
N ILE A 523 -22.19 -18.96 -1.79
CA ILE A 523 -21.31 -17.81 -1.53
C ILE A 523 -20.72 -17.90 -0.11
N ILE A 524 -21.53 -18.24 0.89
CA ILE A 524 -21.07 -18.45 2.28
C ILE A 524 -19.94 -19.47 2.33
N ARG A 525 -20.13 -20.65 1.73
CA ARG A 525 -19.11 -21.71 1.66
C ARG A 525 -17.83 -21.23 0.96
N GLY A 526 -17.95 -20.47 -0.12
CA GLY A 526 -16.82 -19.87 -0.81
C GLY A 526 -16.02 -18.89 0.06
N LEU A 527 -16.70 -18.05 0.84
CA LEU A 527 -16.06 -17.08 1.73
C LEU A 527 -15.43 -17.73 2.96
N ILE A 528 -16.08 -18.74 3.57
CA ILE A 528 -15.48 -19.52 4.66
C ILE A 528 -14.16 -20.12 4.19
N TYR A 529 -14.12 -20.69 2.99
CA TYR A 529 -12.89 -21.24 2.43
C TYR A 529 -11.80 -20.17 2.31
N LEU A 530 -12.10 -18.99 1.75
CA LEU A 530 -11.10 -17.90 1.62
C LEU A 530 -10.62 -17.34 2.96
N HIS A 531 -11.51 -17.27 3.96
CA HIS A 531 -11.22 -16.61 5.24
C HIS A 531 -10.60 -17.53 6.28
N ARG A 532 -10.81 -18.85 6.17
CA ARG A 532 -10.37 -19.83 7.19
C ARG A 532 -9.73 -21.10 6.64
N ASP A 533 -10.34 -21.72 5.64
CA ASP A 533 -9.96 -23.09 5.27
C ASP A 533 -8.84 -23.16 4.20
N SER A 534 -8.53 -22.04 3.54
CA SER A 534 -7.40 -21.94 2.63
C SER A 534 -6.07 -21.82 3.39
N VAL A 535 -4.98 -22.26 2.74
CA VAL A 535 -3.61 -22.24 3.29
C VAL A 535 -3.19 -20.86 3.78
N SER A 536 -3.72 -19.80 3.16
CA SER A 536 -3.54 -18.44 3.63
C SER A 536 -4.89 -17.76 3.70
N ARG A 537 -5.11 -16.92 4.71
CA ARG A 537 -6.32 -16.12 4.82
C ARG A 537 -6.33 -15.04 3.74
N ILE A 538 -7.41 -14.96 2.98
CA ILE A 538 -7.53 -14.09 1.80
C ILE A 538 -8.76 -13.20 1.95
N ALA A 539 -8.59 -11.89 1.81
CA ALA A 539 -9.72 -10.97 1.59
C ALA A 539 -9.89 -10.71 0.09
N HIS A 540 -11.12 -10.88 -0.42
CA HIS A 540 -11.46 -10.72 -1.83
C HIS A 540 -11.52 -9.24 -2.25
N ARG A 541 -12.14 -8.39 -1.43
CA ARG A 541 -12.25 -6.92 -1.56
C ARG A 541 -13.08 -6.36 -2.72
N ASP A 542 -13.45 -7.16 -3.72
CA ASP A 542 -14.39 -6.75 -4.79
C ASP A 542 -15.54 -7.75 -4.98
N LEU A 543 -16.20 -8.15 -3.89
CA LEU A 543 -17.41 -8.98 -3.97
C LEU A 543 -18.61 -8.15 -4.43
N LYS A 544 -19.27 -8.62 -5.49
CA LYS A 544 -20.49 -8.04 -6.08
C LYS A 544 -21.18 -9.09 -6.95
N PRO A 545 -22.47 -8.93 -7.32
CA PRO A 545 -23.17 -9.92 -8.14
C PRO A 545 -22.51 -10.19 -9.49
N ASN A 546 -21.81 -9.21 -10.08
CA ASN A 546 -21.07 -9.44 -11.33
C ASN A 546 -19.91 -10.45 -11.18
N ASN A 547 -19.35 -10.56 -9.98
CA ASN A 547 -18.21 -11.42 -9.68
C ASN A 547 -18.65 -12.78 -9.10
N ILE A 548 -19.97 -13.04 -9.02
CA ILE A 548 -20.55 -14.35 -8.71
C ILE A 548 -21.02 -14.98 -10.03
N LEU A 549 -20.28 -15.96 -10.54
CA LEU A 549 -20.64 -16.67 -11.77
C LEU A 549 -21.47 -17.92 -11.45
N LEU A 550 -22.31 -18.34 -12.40
CA LEU A 550 -23.21 -19.48 -12.24
C LEU A 550 -22.84 -20.60 -13.22
N ASP A 551 -22.64 -21.79 -12.68
CA ASP A 551 -22.39 -22.97 -13.52
C ASP A 551 -23.68 -23.47 -14.18
N LYS A 552 -23.58 -24.54 -14.98
CA LYS A 552 -24.72 -25.13 -15.70
C LYS A 552 -25.89 -25.54 -14.82
N ASP A 553 -25.64 -25.80 -13.54
CA ASP A 553 -26.61 -26.28 -12.55
C ASP A 553 -27.03 -25.14 -11.60
N MET A 554 -26.75 -23.87 -11.96
CA MET A 554 -27.03 -22.66 -11.18
C MET A 554 -26.27 -22.56 -9.84
N ASN A 555 -25.18 -23.31 -9.66
CA ASN A 555 -24.36 -23.16 -8.47
C ASN A 555 -23.45 -21.93 -8.59
N PRO A 556 -23.27 -21.16 -7.50
CA PRO A 556 -22.43 -19.97 -7.51
C PRO A 556 -20.95 -20.31 -7.39
N LYS A 557 -20.13 -19.56 -8.12
CA LYS A 557 -18.68 -19.53 -8.01
C LYS A 557 -18.16 -18.09 -7.95
N ILE A 558 -17.40 -17.78 -6.90
CA ILE A 558 -16.75 -16.47 -6.74
C ILE A 558 -15.59 -16.37 -7.74
N SER A 559 -15.46 -15.22 -8.39
CA SER A 559 -14.49 -14.93 -9.44
C SER A 559 -13.87 -13.54 -9.27
N ASP A 560 -12.86 -13.24 -10.08
CA ASP A 560 -12.19 -11.93 -10.18
C ASP A 560 -11.39 -11.53 -8.92
N PHE A 561 -10.26 -12.21 -8.74
CA PHE A 561 -9.37 -12.02 -7.59
C PHE A 561 -8.34 -10.91 -7.79
N GLY A 562 -8.51 -10.03 -8.78
CA GLY A 562 -7.54 -8.96 -9.10
C GLY A 562 -7.23 -8.03 -7.91
N PHE A 563 -8.21 -7.82 -7.01
CA PHE A 563 -8.06 -7.01 -5.79
C PHE A 563 -7.73 -7.80 -4.53
N ALA A 564 -7.63 -9.12 -4.63
CA ALA A 564 -7.46 -9.99 -3.47
C ALA A 564 -6.15 -9.69 -2.73
N ARG A 565 -6.14 -9.93 -1.42
CA ARG A 565 -4.95 -9.81 -0.58
C ARG A 565 -4.81 -11.01 0.33
N ILE A 566 -3.60 -11.54 0.37
CA ILE A 566 -3.18 -12.60 1.30
C ILE A 566 -2.70 -11.91 2.59
N PHE A 567 -3.20 -12.37 3.73
CA PHE A 567 -2.65 -11.98 5.04
C PHE A 567 -1.49 -12.90 5.40
N MET A 568 -0.38 -12.32 5.85
CA MET A 568 0.77 -13.06 6.42
C MET A 568 0.67 -13.03 7.95
N ASP A 569 0.74 -14.21 8.58
CA ASP A 569 0.70 -14.43 10.04
C ASP A 569 -0.45 -13.70 10.79
N GLU A 570 -0.25 -13.35 12.07
CA GLU A 570 -1.25 -12.86 13.06
C GLU A 570 -1.98 -11.54 12.69
N GLN A 571 -1.81 -11.03 11.47
CA GLN A 571 -2.48 -9.82 11.00
C GLN A 571 -3.98 -10.07 10.74
N ASN A 572 -4.82 -9.50 11.60
CA ASN A 572 -6.28 -9.57 11.46
C ASN A 572 -6.88 -8.49 10.54
N GLN A 573 -6.06 -7.53 10.10
CA GLN A 573 -6.51 -6.37 9.34
C GLN A 573 -5.35 -5.81 8.50
N GLY A 574 -5.67 -5.38 7.28
CA GLY A 574 -4.75 -4.72 6.35
C GLY A 574 -5.14 -3.26 6.13
N ASN A 575 -4.19 -2.46 5.64
CA ASN A 575 -4.40 -1.05 5.33
C ASN A 575 -3.91 -0.73 3.91
N THR A 576 -4.62 0.14 3.20
CA THR A 576 -4.23 0.66 1.89
C THR A 576 -4.55 2.15 1.79
N ARG A 577 -3.66 2.91 1.14
CA ARG A 577 -3.89 4.33 0.83
C ARG A 577 -4.82 4.53 -0.38
N LYS A 578 -5.05 3.47 -1.17
CA LYS A 578 -5.94 3.46 -2.33
C LYS A 578 -6.98 2.36 -2.14
N PRO A 579 -8.16 2.67 -1.57
CA PRO A 579 -9.30 1.78 -1.64
C PRO A 579 -9.63 1.52 -3.11
N ALA A 580 -9.81 0.25 -3.44
CA ALA A 580 -10.17 -0.22 -4.78
C ALA A 580 -11.24 -1.31 -4.66
N GLY A 581 -12.24 -1.25 -5.53
CA GLY A 581 -13.44 -2.08 -5.46
C GLY A 581 -14.65 -1.31 -5.96
N THR A 582 -15.82 -1.94 -5.92
CA THR A 582 -17.04 -1.38 -6.50
C THR A 582 -17.85 -0.57 -5.47
N LEU A 583 -18.15 0.69 -5.79
CA LEU A 583 -18.98 1.57 -4.95
C LEU A 583 -20.37 0.93 -4.70
N GLY A 584 -20.86 1.05 -3.46
CA GLY A 584 -22.08 0.38 -2.98
C GLY A 584 -21.83 -0.95 -2.25
N TYR A 585 -20.74 -1.65 -2.57
CA TYR A 585 -20.37 -2.93 -1.93
C TYR A 585 -19.22 -2.80 -0.95
N MET A 586 -18.45 -1.71 -1.01
CA MET A 586 -17.32 -1.46 -0.12
C MET A 586 -17.77 -1.07 1.28
N SER A 587 -17.19 -1.70 2.31
CA SER A 587 -17.46 -1.40 3.72
C SER A 587 -17.02 0.01 4.13
N PRO A 588 -17.72 0.69 5.06
CA PRO A 588 -17.41 2.07 5.47
C PRO A 588 -15.98 2.28 5.97
N GLU A 589 -15.43 1.36 6.76
CA GLU A 589 -14.05 1.47 7.26
C GLU A 589 -12.99 1.34 6.15
N TYR A 590 -13.35 0.68 5.05
CA TYR A 590 -12.48 0.51 3.89
C TYR A 590 -12.50 1.75 3.01
N THR A 591 -13.68 2.33 2.77
CA THR A 591 -13.82 3.56 1.98
C THR A 591 -13.31 4.79 2.72
N ILE A 592 -13.51 4.88 4.03
CA ILE A 592 -13.14 6.05 4.84
C ILE A 592 -11.68 5.98 5.31
N LYS A 593 -11.21 4.81 5.74
CA LYS A 593 -9.90 4.66 6.40
C LYS A 593 -8.90 3.81 5.63
N GLY A 594 -9.30 3.20 4.51
CA GLY A 594 -8.45 2.27 3.76
C GLY A 594 -8.22 0.93 4.46
N LEU A 595 -8.96 0.65 5.54
CA LEU A 595 -8.80 -0.55 6.34
C LEU A 595 -9.64 -1.69 5.77
N PHE A 596 -9.02 -2.85 5.50
CA PHE A 596 -9.73 -4.03 4.99
C PHE A 596 -9.43 -5.27 5.83
N SER A 597 -10.39 -6.18 5.87
CA SER A 597 -10.29 -7.49 6.55
C SER A 597 -11.28 -8.47 5.90
N ASP A 598 -11.34 -9.70 6.40
CA ASP A 598 -12.44 -10.61 6.10
C ASP A 598 -13.82 -9.99 6.38
N LYS A 599 -13.94 -9.13 7.40
CA LYS A 599 -15.18 -8.40 7.70
C LYS A 599 -15.59 -7.40 6.61
N SER A 600 -14.66 -6.97 5.77
CA SER A 600 -15.00 -6.14 4.60
C SER A 600 -15.74 -6.95 3.55
N ASP A 601 -15.35 -8.21 3.33
CA ASP A 601 -16.06 -9.15 2.45
C ASP A 601 -17.44 -9.53 3.03
N VAL A 602 -17.55 -9.67 4.36
CA VAL A 602 -18.84 -9.91 5.06
C VAL A 602 -19.84 -8.78 4.76
N TYR A 603 -19.38 -7.52 4.77
CA TYR A 603 -20.22 -6.37 4.42
C TYR A 603 -20.73 -6.47 2.98
N SER A 604 -19.82 -6.72 2.03
CA SER A 604 -20.19 -6.88 0.61
C SER A 604 -21.17 -8.03 0.40
N PHE A 605 -20.99 -9.16 1.11
CA PHE A 605 -21.92 -10.27 1.13
C PHE A 605 -23.32 -9.85 1.61
N GLY A 606 -23.41 -9.08 2.70
CA GLY A 606 -24.69 -8.56 3.20
C GLY A 606 -25.45 -7.74 2.15
N ILE A 607 -24.75 -6.89 1.39
CA ILE A 607 -25.35 -6.14 0.28
C ILE A 607 -25.87 -7.08 -0.82
N ILE A 608 -25.10 -8.10 -1.21
CA ILE A 608 -25.52 -9.09 -2.22
C ILE A 608 -26.79 -9.84 -1.78
N VAL A 609 -26.88 -10.21 -0.49
CA VAL A 609 -28.09 -10.85 0.05
C VAL A 609 -29.30 -9.91 -0.02
N LEU A 610 -29.14 -8.62 0.31
CA LEU A 610 -30.23 -7.65 0.16
C LEU A 610 -30.67 -7.51 -1.30
N GLU A 611 -29.75 -7.50 -2.26
CA GLU A 611 -30.09 -7.47 -3.69
C GLU A 611 -30.82 -8.74 -4.13
N LEU A 612 -30.40 -9.92 -3.65
CA LEU A 612 -31.07 -11.19 -3.92
C LEU A 612 -32.50 -11.23 -3.34
N VAL A 613 -32.73 -10.65 -2.16
CA VAL A 613 -34.08 -10.63 -1.56
C VAL A 613 -34.97 -9.58 -2.21
N THR A 614 -34.44 -8.39 -2.50
CA THR A 614 -35.23 -7.25 -2.99
C THR A 614 -35.36 -7.19 -4.50
N GLY A 615 -34.42 -7.80 -5.23
CA GLY A 615 -34.29 -7.63 -6.68
C GLY A 615 -33.98 -6.20 -7.10
N LYS A 616 -33.55 -5.33 -6.18
CA LYS A 616 -33.17 -3.92 -6.42
C LYS A 616 -31.65 -3.79 -6.50
N ARG A 617 -31.14 -2.93 -7.38
CA ARG A 617 -29.70 -2.66 -7.54
C ARG A 617 -29.20 -1.67 -6.48
N SER A 618 -28.09 -1.98 -5.83
CA SER A 618 -27.49 -1.14 -4.79
C SER A 618 -26.75 0.09 -5.34
N ASN A 619 -26.17 0.01 -6.53
CA ASN A 619 -25.36 1.08 -7.12
C ASN A 619 -26.18 2.21 -7.78
N SER A 620 -27.47 1.96 -8.06
CA SER A 620 -28.43 2.93 -8.62
C SER A 620 -29.58 3.25 -7.66
N PHE A 621 -29.42 2.92 -6.37
CA PHE A 621 -30.53 3.01 -5.40
C PHE A 621 -31.01 4.45 -5.15
N HIS A 622 -30.12 5.44 -5.25
CA HIS A 622 -30.43 6.87 -5.13
C HIS A 622 -31.47 7.38 -6.13
N GLU A 623 -31.72 6.66 -7.23
CA GLU A 623 -32.67 7.06 -8.27
C GLU A 623 -34.10 6.56 -8.01
N LEU A 624 -34.29 5.67 -7.02
CA LEU A 624 -35.56 4.97 -6.80
C LEU A 624 -36.30 5.40 -5.53
N GLU A 625 -35.61 5.85 -4.47
CA GLU A 625 -36.23 6.19 -3.17
C GLU A 625 -35.45 7.28 -2.39
N ASP A 626 -36.14 8.01 -1.50
CA ASP A 626 -35.61 9.13 -0.66
C ASP A 626 -34.52 8.73 0.37
N THR A 627 -33.93 7.55 0.25
CA THR A 627 -32.87 7.05 1.15
C THR A 627 -31.56 6.82 0.40
N PRO A 628 -30.40 7.13 1.01
CA PRO A 628 -29.14 7.17 0.26
C PRO A 628 -28.52 5.79 0.00
N THR A 629 -28.99 4.69 0.61
CA THR A 629 -28.39 3.36 0.41
C THR A 629 -29.44 2.25 0.55
N LEU A 630 -29.26 1.14 -0.19
CA LEU A 630 -30.09 -0.06 -0.08
C LEU A 630 -30.10 -0.63 1.36
N ALA A 631 -28.94 -0.63 2.03
CA ALA A 631 -28.84 -1.06 3.43
C ALA A 631 -29.65 -0.17 4.38
N GLY A 632 -29.61 1.16 4.19
CA GLY A 632 -30.40 2.12 4.96
C GLY A 632 -31.90 1.92 4.77
N TYR A 633 -32.35 1.75 3.52
CA TYR A 633 -33.73 1.44 3.19
C TYR A 633 -34.21 0.11 3.81
N ALA A 634 -33.44 -0.96 3.62
CA ALA A 634 -33.77 -2.27 4.17
C ALA A 634 -33.91 -2.21 5.70
N TRP A 635 -33.00 -1.48 6.36
CA TRP A 635 -33.06 -1.31 7.81
C TRP A 635 -34.29 -0.51 8.27
N SER A 636 -34.67 0.58 7.56
CA SER A 636 -35.84 1.37 7.94
C SER A 636 -37.14 0.57 7.84
N VAL A 637 -37.31 -0.18 6.75
CA VAL A 637 -38.49 -1.04 6.53
C VAL A 637 -38.52 -2.21 7.53
N TRP A 638 -37.37 -2.84 7.78
CA TRP A 638 -37.25 -3.90 8.78
C TRP A 638 -37.60 -3.43 10.19
N ARG A 639 -37.11 -2.26 10.60
CA ARG A 639 -37.41 -1.65 11.92
C ARG A 639 -38.90 -1.38 12.12
N GLU A 640 -39.62 -1.04 11.06
CA GLU A 640 -41.08 -0.82 11.11
C GLU A 640 -41.89 -2.12 11.21
N GLY A 641 -41.24 -3.28 11.22
CA GLY A 641 -41.90 -4.59 11.21
C GLY A 641 -42.48 -4.97 9.86
N LYS A 642 -42.07 -4.29 8.77
CA LYS A 642 -42.56 -4.48 7.40
C LYS A 642 -41.53 -5.15 6.50
N ALA A 643 -40.64 -5.96 7.06
CA ALA A 643 -39.56 -6.60 6.32
C ALA A 643 -40.06 -7.46 5.13
N ASP A 644 -41.33 -7.86 5.14
CA ASP A 644 -41.96 -8.57 4.03
C ASP A 644 -42.17 -7.71 2.77
N ASP A 645 -42.24 -6.39 2.92
CA ASP A 645 -42.33 -5.45 1.79
C ASP A 645 -41.02 -5.28 1.04
N LEU A 646 -39.90 -5.74 1.63
CA LEU A 646 -38.61 -5.80 0.94
C LEU A 646 -38.55 -6.94 -0.08
N VAL A 647 -39.46 -7.92 -0.01
CA VAL A 647 -39.37 -9.13 -0.82
C VAL A 647 -39.76 -8.83 -2.25
N ASP A 648 -38.88 -9.19 -3.17
CA ASP A 648 -39.06 -9.08 -4.60
C ASP A 648 -40.38 -9.70 -5.07
N ALA A 649 -41.17 -8.92 -5.79
CA ALA A 649 -42.49 -9.32 -6.29
C ALA A 649 -42.44 -10.60 -7.16
N SER A 650 -41.30 -10.89 -7.79
CA SER A 650 -41.13 -12.11 -8.60
C SER A 650 -41.07 -13.42 -7.78
N ILE A 651 -40.77 -13.34 -6.49
CA ILE A 651 -40.71 -14.50 -5.58
C ILE A 651 -41.75 -14.42 -4.45
N ARG A 652 -42.28 -13.24 -4.15
CA ARG A 652 -43.30 -13.03 -3.11
C ARG A 652 -44.57 -13.81 -3.44
N GLY A 653 -45.07 -14.60 -2.47
CA GLY A 653 -46.31 -15.36 -2.61
C GLY A 653 -46.23 -16.61 -3.48
N THR A 654 -45.04 -16.99 -3.96
CA THR A 654 -44.86 -18.26 -4.68
C THR A 654 -44.84 -19.45 -3.71
N PRO A 655 -45.32 -20.65 -4.11
CA PRO A 655 -45.38 -21.82 -3.21
C PRO A 655 -44.01 -22.30 -2.70
N SER A 656 -42.95 -22.03 -3.46
CA SER A 656 -41.57 -22.39 -3.13
C SER A 656 -40.87 -21.36 -2.23
N CYS A 657 -41.47 -20.20 -1.99
CA CYS A 657 -40.88 -19.14 -1.18
C CYS A 657 -41.21 -19.32 0.30
N SER A 658 -40.20 -19.69 1.09
CA SER A 658 -40.32 -19.79 2.54
C SER A 658 -40.07 -18.43 3.18
N MET A 659 -41.15 -17.77 3.59
CA MET A 659 -41.05 -16.42 4.17
C MET A 659 -40.17 -16.37 5.42
N ASN A 660 -40.16 -17.44 6.22
CA ASN A 660 -39.28 -17.55 7.38
C ASN A 660 -37.80 -17.51 6.98
N GLN A 661 -37.42 -18.22 5.91
CA GLN A 661 -36.05 -18.16 5.38
C GLN A 661 -35.74 -16.77 4.82
N VAL A 662 -36.68 -16.13 4.13
CA VAL A 662 -36.49 -14.79 3.56
C VAL A 662 -36.23 -13.76 4.66
N LEU A 663 -37.10 -13.71 5.67
CA LEU A 663 -36.97 -12.80 6.81
C LEU A 663 -35.67 -13.05 7.59
N ARG A 664 -35.26 -14.32 7.70
CA ARG A 664 -33.97 -14.70 8.29
C ARG A 664 -32.80 -14.14 7.48
N CYS A 665 -32.82 -14.30 6.15
CA CYS A 665 -31.80 -13.74 5.27
C CYS A 665 -31.71 -12.22 5.38
N ILE A 666 -32.85 -11.50 5.47
CA ILE A 666 -32.88 -10.05 5.68
C ILE A 666 -32.20 -9.70 7.00
N HIS A 667 -32.55 -10.37 8.09
CA HIS A 667 -31.97 -10.12 9.41
C HIS A 667 -30.45 -10.33 9.43
N ILE A 668 -29.99 -11.46 8.87
CA ILE A 668 -28.56 -11.78 8.76
C ILE A 668 -27.83 -10.76 7.88
N ALA A 669 -28.42 -10.38 6.74
CA ALA A 669 -27.85 -9.36 5.87
C ALA A 669 -27.67 -8.02 6.61
N LEU A 670 -28.65 -7.62 7.42
CA LEU A 670 -28.57 -6.42 8.25
C LEU A 670 -27.48 -6.51 9.34
N LEU A 671 -27.20 -7.70 9.88
CA LEU A 671 -26.04 -7.93 10.77
C LEU A 671 -24.71 -7.84 10.01
N CYS A 672 -24.67 -8.29 8.76
CA CYS A 672 -23.47 -8.23 7.92
C CYS A 672 -23.11 -6.80 7.49
N VAL A 673 -24.09 -5.92 7.27
CA VAL A 673 -23.86 -4.54 6.79
C VAL A 673 -23.68 -3.50 7.90
N GLN A 674 -23.38 -3.92 9.13
CA GLN A 674 -23.12 -3.02 10.25
C GLN A 674 -21.90 -2.11 9.98
N ASP A 675 -21.95 -0.83 10.37
CA ASP A 675 -20.89 0.13 10.06
C ASP A 675 -19.54 -0.24 10.67
N ARG A 676 -19.55 -0.78 11.89
CA ARG A 676 -18.35 -1.24 12.58
C ARG A 676 -18.08 -2.70 12.21
N ALA A 677 -16.90 -2.97 11.65
CA ALA A 677 -16.44 -4.33 11.32
C ALA A 677 -16.53 -5.33 12.49
N VAL A 678 -16.35 -4.87 13.74
CA VAL A 678 -16.42 -5.70 14.95
C VAL A 678 -17.85 -6.16 15.27
N ASP A 679 -18.86 -5.42 14.83
CA ASP A 679 -20.27 -5.74 15.07
C ASP A 679 -20.81 -6.76 14.04
N ARG A 680 -20.06 -7.02 12.96
CA ARG A 680 -20.43 -7.98 11.93
C ARG A 680 -20.11 -9.41 12.40
N PRO A 681 -20.96 -10.41 12.11
CA PRO A 681 -20.61 -11.81 12.35
C PRO A 681 -19.41 -12.24 11.47
N ASP A 682 -18.75 -13.34 11.84
CA ASP A 682 -17.85 -14.03 10.92
C ASP A 682 -18.66 -14.97 10.00
N MET A 683 -18.08 -15.37 8.86
CA MET A 683 -18.81 -16.21 7.88
C MET A 683 -19.28 -17.56 8.45
N PRO A 684 -18.54 -18.24 9.35
CA PRO A 684 -19.05 -19.44 10.00
C PRO A 684 -20.23 -19.20 10.96
N ALA A 685 -20.29 -18.04 11.63
CA ALA A 685 -21.47 -17.65 12.40
C ALA A 685 -22.67 -17.39 11.48
N VAL A 686 -22.44 -16.72 10.33
CA VAL A 686 -23.47 -16.54 9.30
C VAL A 686 -24.02 -17.89 8.82
N ASP A 687 -23.16 -18.87 8.55
CA ASP A 687 -23.56 -20.23 8.13
C ASP A 687 -24.42 -20.94 9.19
N ARG A 688 -24.03 -20.86 10.47
CA ARG A 688 -24.84 -21.41 11.58
C ARG A 688 -26.20 -20.74 11.70
N MET A 689 -26.24 -19.40 11.61
CA MET A 689 -27.50 -18.64 11.64
C MET A 689 -28.39 -18.99 10.46
N MET A 690 -27.83 -19.25 9.28
CA MET A 690 -28.60 -19.69 8.11
C MET A 690 -29.21 -21.08 8.31
N ALA A 691 -28.51 -21.99 9.01
CA ALA A 691 -28.99 -23.34 9.28
C ALA A 691 -30.06 -23.40 10.40
N ASN A 692 -29.90 -22.65 11.49
CA ASN A 692 -30.73 -22.76 12.70
C ASN A 692 -31.30 -21.40 13.17
N ASP A 693 -32.60 -21.37 13.48
CA ASP A 693 -33.29 -20.17 14.01
C ASP A 693 -32.82 -19.75 15.42
N CYS A 694 -32.37 -20.70 16.25
CA CYS A 694 -32.07 -20.46 17.66
C CYS A 694 -30.76 -19.67 17.91
N ASP A 695 -29.92 -19.47 16.89
CA ASP A 695 -28.61 -18.82 17.02
C ASP A 695 -28.66 -17.29 16.76
N ILE A 696 -29.84 -16.74 16.47
CA ILE A 696 -30.04 -15.32 16.15
C ILE A 696 -30.42 -14.54 17.41
N ALA A 697 -29.42 -14.25 18.26
CA ALA A 697 -29.61 -13.43 19.47
C ALA A 697 -29.34 -11.92 19.26
N GLN A 698 -28.69 -11.56 18.15
CA GLN A 698 -28.21 -10.19 17.90
C GLN A 698 -29.23 -9.39 17.09
N THR A 699 -29.44 -8.13 17.47
CA THR A 699 -30.29 -7.18 16.74
C THR A 699 -29.45 -6.21 15.90
N PRO A 700 -29.76 -6.02 14.60
CA PRO A 700 -29.09 -5.04 13.76
C PRO A 700 -29.19 -3.61 14.31
N LYS A 701 -28.06 -2.91 14.43
CA LYS A 701 -28.03 -1.50 14.83
C LYS A 701 -28.32 -0.59 13.64
N LYS A 702 -28.69 0.66 13.93
CA LYS A 702 -28.98 1.71 12.94
C LYS A 702 -27.74 2.02 12.08
N PRO A 703 -27.84 1.97 10.74
CA PRO A 703 -26.77 2.41 9.84
C PRO A 703 -26.56 3.94 9.91
N THR A 704 -25.31 4.39 9.84
CA THR A 704 -24.89 5.79 10.01
C THR A 704 -25.41 6.71 8.91
N PHE A 705 -25.76 6.17 7.74
CA PHE A 705 -26.21 6.96 6.57
C PHE A 705 -27.73 7.14 6.43
N THR A 706 -28.56 6.83 7.44
CA THR A 706 -29.98 7.21 7.39
C THR A 706 -30.15 8.69 7.73
N LEU A 707 -30.52 9.53 6.76
CA LEU A 707 -31.07 10.86 7.05
C LEU A 707 -32.38 10.65 7.81
N GLU A 708 -32.45 11.08 9.07
CA GLU A 708 -33.73 11.24 9.75
C GLU A 708 -34.36 12.55 9.28
N PRO A 709 -35.64 12.58 8.90
CA PRO A 709 -36.42 13.80 8.95
C PRO A 709 -36.35 14.34 10.39
N PRO A 710 -36.13 15.64 10.60
CA PRO A 710 -36.03 16.18 11.95
C PRO A 710 -37.28 15.82 12.75
N ALA A 711 -37.08 15.13 13.87
CA ALA A 711 -38.14 14.84 14.82
C ALA A 711 -38.82 16.16 15.20
N GLN A 712 -40.14 16.24 14.98
CA GLN A 712 -40.91 17.37 15.48
C GLN A 712 -40.74 17.40 17.00
N PRO A 713 -40.39 18.55 17.61
CA PRO A 713 -40.29 18.64 19.05
C PRO A 713 -41.65 18.37 19.66
N GLU A 714 -41.74 17.32 20.49
CA GLU A 714 -42.86 17.10 21.39
C GLU A 714 -43.06 18.35 22.23
N THR A 715 -44.18 19.03 22.02
CA THR A 715 -44.64 20.13 22.86
C THR A 715 -45.01 19.59 24.24
N ARG A 716 -44.04 19.53 25.14
CA ARG A 716 -44.30 19.40 26.57
C ARG A 716 -44.77 20.75 27.11
N ASN A 717 -46.05 21.05 26.89
CA ASN A 717 -46.75 22.11 27.61
C ASN A 717 -47.04 21.62 29.02
N GLU A 718 -46.21 21.99 29.99
CA GLU A 718 -46.61 22.12 31.38
C GLU A 718 -45.61 23.01 32.11
N MET A 719 -45.91 24.31 32.17
CA MET A 719 -45.37 25.17 33.21
C MET A 719 -46.49 26.08 33.73
N THR A 720 -47.08 25.62 34.82
CA THR A 720 -48.00 26.32 35.72
C THR A 720 -47.43 27.67 36.16
N VAL A 721 -48.14 28.75 35.84
CA VAL A 721 -47.95 30.06 36.48
C VAL A 721 -48.73 30.05 37.78
N THR A 722 -48.02 29.98 38.92
CA THR A 722 -48.58 30.29 40.23
C THR A 722 -48.30 31.75 40.53
N SER A 723 -49.35 32.57 40.64
CA SER A 723 -49.21 33.89 41.26
C SER A 723 -49.13 33.70 42.76
N LEU A 724 -48.18 34.38 43.42
CA LEU A 724 -48.27 34.73 44.83
C LEU A 724 -47.48 36.03 45.05
N GLN A 725 -48.24 37.08 45.35
CA GLN A 725 -47.73 38.32 45.93
C GLN A 725 -47.20 38.07 47.34
N GLY A 726 -46.11 38.77 47.69
CA GLY A 726 -45.98 39.35 49.03
C GLY A 726 -44.73 39.02 49.82
N ARG A 727 -43.80 40.00 49.80
CA ARG A 727 -42.63 40.26 50.67
C ARG A 727 -41.34 39.51 50.39
#